data_AF-A0A0R2GSB1-F1
#
_entry.id   AF-A0A0R2GSB1-F1
#
_cell.length_a   1.000
_cell.length_b   1.000
_cell.length_c   1.000
_cell.angle_alpha   90.00
_cell.angle_beta   90.00
_cell.angle_gamma   90.00
#
_symmetry.space_group_name_H-M   'P 1'
#
loop_
_entity.id
_entity.type
_entity.pdbx_description
1 polymer ?
#
loop_
_entity_poly.entity_id
_entity_poly.type
_entity_poly.pdbx_seq_one_letter_code
_entity_poly.pdbx_strand_id
1 'polypeptide(L)'
;MKPTPRPQPQIDLQPLQRRLLTSQNVMATAAYYNADAAKQLAYRTALAAASQLQYDPQATTEQMQAAIAQIDAAQAALDGQATDFKAATILLKRYDQRDQDPRYHNATTTAQAPYDEAVAALQKLMTTPAVTQAMLDAAVAQVEATQAKLDGAILSPAEQAKVDAINEFKATVAYYQTALQYVSPEYHQAAEGILQAYGLNVLPNLKTYTTQGIQDNLTQLKRWMDLYIQSSAQQMQGRRDLEAAVADLQNLVATRLTLYNEINRVNDFIKGAQAMLADPDQAYQYENQAATLQEVLTSAEAAQAAADKLIADNNVRRQEALEQLMAEQVPGTSTYVQYADEHYKLTTTLKKVVERAELVNATLPYQGSVYEGAPLDPEYLQYRTVEDYLQVGTPAYDQLVATVDRLKGQLQAELEAGRGGQDAINGDVTKAIRTVPTDADVAALKPLLNLADAYSQRMLKTVNLMRFAIGERPLELAPLNDKRKAMLAVHALAEYQAGLMPQFAGYSHLGSIAVLLAPHTMTAGYNENTYPSGNPPVISQHLTPEYLADMESRLVLMEGIKYFEGFFTDTQAKSGHFTTIIDMDHQYFYGVPIIGTMDQVGNGFTKYRISSTGLFYQVADDNYKWWLRHFDSWPKVNPDTDLDKTDFSNL
;
A
#
# COMPACT_ATOMS: atom_id res chain seq x y z
N MET A 1 0.30 -45.16 14.22
CA MET A 1 1.20 -45.17 13.04
C MET A 1 1.43 -43.70 12.70
N LYS A 2 2.25 -43.35 11.70
CA LYS A 2 2.24 -41.97 11.21
C LYS A 2 1.04 -41.82 10.25
N PRO A 3 0.33 -40.68 10.26
CA PRO A 3 -0.71 -40.41 9.27
C PRO A 3 -0.18 -40.60 7.86
N THR A 4 -0.99 -41.19 6.98
CA THR A 4 -0.63 -41.37 5.57
C THR A 4 -0.42 -39.98 4.95
N PRO A 5 0.77 -39.65 4.45
CA PRO A 5 1.02 -38.32 3.89
C PRO A 5 0.19 -38.13 2.60
N ARG A 6 -0.28 -36.90 2.32
CA ARG A 6 -1.16 -36.60 1.18
C ARG A 6 -0.44 -36.72 -0.17
N PRO A 7 -1.04 -37.30 -1.22
CA PRO A 7 -0.36 -37.48 -2.50
C PRO A 7 0.14 -36.15 -3.07
N GLN A 8 1.27 -36.16 -3.78
CA GLN A 8 1.72 -35.01 -4.56
C GLN A 8 0.80 -34.85 -5.79
N PRO A 9 0.54 -33.61 -6.26
CA PRO A 9 -0.10 -33.44 -7.57
C PRO A 9 0.71 -34.21 -8.62
N GLN A 10 0.11 -34.86 -9.60
CA GLN A 10 0.84 -35.61 -10.64
C GLN A 10 0.86 -34.87 -12.00
N ILE A 11 0.53 -33.59 -11.99
CA ILE A 11 0.36 -32.78 -13.20
C ILE A 11 1.47 -31.74 -13.34
N ASP A 12 1.84 -31.43 -14.58
CA ASP A 12 2.75 -30.33 -14.91
C ASP A 12 2.01 -28.99 -14.75
N LEU A 13 2.36 -28.23 -13.71
CA LEU A 13 1.76 -26.94 -13.39
C LEU A 13 2.40 -25.75 -14.12
N GLN A 14 3.51 -25.94 -14.84
CA GLN A 14 4.21 -24.82 -15.50
C GLN A 14 3.33 -24.00 -16.44
N PRO A 15 2.44 -24.60 -17.26
CA PRO A 15 1.60 -23.83 -18.15
C PRO A 15 0.70 -22.84 -17.38
N LEU A 16 0.13 -23.29 -16.25
CA LEU A 16 -0.74 -22.46 -15.42
C LEU A 16 0.05 -21.38 -14.66
N GLN A 17 1.19 -21.74 -14.08
CA GLN A 17 2.08 -20.80 -13.37
C GLN A 17 2.57 -19.69 -14.30
N ARG A 18 3.04 -20.05 -15.50
CA ARG A 18 3.46 -19.09 -16.52
C ARG A 18 2.30 -18.19 -16.94
N ARG A 19 1.10 -18.76 -17.08
CA ARG A 19 -0.09 -17.99 -17.45
C ARG A 19 -0.52 -17.00 -16.37
N LEU A 20 -0.53 -17.43 -15.10
CA LEU A 20 -0.83 -16.58 -13.95
C LEU A 20 0.15 -15.42 -13.83
N LEU A 21 1.44 -15.67 -14.10
CA LEU A 21 2.47 -14.65 -14.08
C LEU A 21 2.24 -13.59 -15.17
N THR A 22 2.11 -13.99 -16.43
CA THR A 22 1.90 -13.03 -17.54
C THR A 22 0.61 -12.23 -17.39
N SER A 23 -0.38 -12.78 -16.66
CA SER A 23 -1.64 -12.11 -16.37
C SER A 23 -1.52 -10.90 -15.45
N GLN A 24 -0.57 -10.89 -14.51
CA GLN A 24 -0.45 -9.80 -13.53
C GLN A 24 -0.16 -8.47 -14.23
N ASN A 25 0.65 -8.51 -15.30
CA ASN A 25 0.98 -7.33 -16.10
C ASN A 25 -0.25 -6.73 -16.80
N VAL A 26 -1.27 -7.54 -17.12
CA VAL A 26 -2.48 -7.09 -17.82
C VAL A 26 -3.29 -6.13 -16.96
N MET A 27 -3.32 -6.31 -15.64
CA MET A 27 -4.08 -5.46 -14.72
C MET A 27 -3.57 -4.01 -14.66
N ALA A 28 -2.30 -3.80 -15.00
CA ALA A 28 -1.70 -2.47 -15.13
C ALA A 28 -1.95 -1.82 -16.50
N THR A 29 -2.57 -2.52 -17.45
CA THR A 29 -2.82 -2.00 -18.80
C THR A 29 -4.21 -1.38 -18.94
N ALA A 30 -4.34 -0.46 -19.89
CA ALA A 30 -5.62 0.18 -20.21
C ALA A 30 -6.68 -0.84 -20.63
N ALA A 31 -6.27 -1.96 -21.24
CA ALA A 31 -7.18 -3.06 -21.55
C ALA A 31 -7.96 -3.51 -20.31
N TYR A 32 -7.35 -3.50 -19.12
CA TYR A 32 -8.00 -3.87 -17.88
C TYR A 32 -8.70 -2.70 -17.19
N TYR A 33 -7.99 -1.63 -16.82
CA TYR A 33 -8.59 -0.59 -15.96
C TYR A 33 -9.68 0.25 -16.65
N ASN A 34 -9.71 0.28 -18.00
CA ASN A 34 -10.80 0.86 -18.79
C ASN A 34 -11.85 -0.16 -19.23
N ALA A 35 -11.73 -1.44 -18.88
CA ALA A 35 -12.74 -2.44 -19.23
C ALA A 35 -14.01 -2.24 -18.40
N ASP A 36 -15.13 -2.80 -18.89
CA ASP A 36 -16.36 -2.92 -18.10
C ASP A 36 -16.08 -3.62 -16.75
N ALA A 37 -16.71 -3.12 -15.68
CA ALA A 37 -16.48 -3.61 -14.32
C ALA A 37 -16.76 -5.12 -14.16
N ALA A 38 -17.75 -5.66 -14.89
CA ALA A 38 -18.04 -7.09 -14.85
C ALA A 38 -16.93 -7.91 -15.52
N LYS A 39 -16.27 -7.37 -16.56
CA LYS A 39 -15.13 -8.02 -17.24
C LYS A 39 -13.85 -7.95 -16.41
N GLN A 40 -13.60 -6.82 -15.75
CA GLN A 40 -12.52 -6.70 -14.76
C GLN A 40 -12.68 -7.74 -13.64
N LEU A 41 -13.91 -7.90 -13.14
CA LEU A 41 -14.24 -8.89 -12.12
C LEU A 41 -14.09 -10.32 -12.64
N ALA A 42 -14.54 -10.61 -13.87
CA ALA A 42 -14.38 -11.91 -14.48
C ALA A 42 -12.89 -12.30 -14.61
N TYR A 43 -12.05 -11.35 -15.03
CA TYR A 43 -10.60 -11.56 -15.12
C TYR A 43 -9.98 -11.85 -13.76
N ARG A 44 -10.26 -11.03 -12.73
CA ARG A 44 -9.75 -11.29 -11.36
C ARG A 44 -10.23 -12.61 -10.80
N THR A 45 -11.49 -12.97 -11.04
CA THR A 45 -12.06 -14.24 -10.60
C THR A 45 -11.35 -15.42 -11.26
N ALA A 46 -11.07 -15.34 -12.57
CA ALA A 46 -10.32 -16.37 -13.28
C ALA A 46 -8.89 -16.52 -12.72
N LEU A 47 -8.20 -15.41 -12.43
CA LEU A 47 -6.87 -15.44 -11.81
C LEU A 47 -6.88 -16.02 -10.40
N ALA A 48 -7.89 -15.68 -9.60
CA ALA A 48 -8.04 -16.23 -8.25
C ALA A 48 -8.30 -17.75 -8.29
N ALA A 49 -9.21 -18.21 -9.15
CA ALA A 49 -9.51 -19.63 -9.32
C ALA A 49 -8.29 -20.43 -9.81
N ALA A 50 -7.59 -19.92 -10.82
CA ALA A 50 -6.34 -20.51 -11.29
C ALA A 50 -5.24 -20.52 -10.22
N SER A 51 -5.13 -19.46 -9.43
CA SER A 51 -4.17 -19.37 -8.33
C SER A 51 -4.48 -20.35 -7.20
N GLN A 52 -5.74 -20.72 -7.00
CA GLN A 52 -6.12 -21.79 -6.07
C GLN A 52 -5.81 -23.17 -6.65
N LEU A 53 -6.15 -23.38 -7.93
CA LEU A 53 -5.97 -24.66 -8.61
C LEU A 53 -4.49 -25.10 -8.66
N GLN A 54 -3.55 -24.17 -8.81
CA GLN A 54 -2.11 -24.52 -8.84
C GLN A 54 -1.60 -25.17 -7.54
N TYR A 55 -2.37 -25.09 -6.44
CA TYR A 55 -2.03 -25.66 -5.14
C TYR A 55 -2.93 -26.82 -4.74
N ASP A 56 -3.88 -27.22 -5.59
CA ASP A 56 -4.75 -28.36 -5.33
C ASP A 56 -4.01 -29.67 -5.64
N PRO A 57 -3.77 -30.54 -4.63
CA PRO A 57 -3.10 -31.83 -4.83
C PRO A 57 -3.89 -32.81 -5.69
N GLN A 58 -5.17 -32.55 -5.95
CA GLN A 58 -6.06 -33.33 -6.81
C GLN A 58 -6.34 -32.66 -8.16
N ALA A 59 -5.67 -31.53 -8.46
CA ALA A 59 -5.84 -30.86 -9.73
C ALA A 59 -5.56 -31.80 -10.92
N THR A 60 -6.42 -31.76 -11.93
CA THR A 60 -6.23 -32.51 -13.18
C THR A 60 -5.71 -31.61 -14.31
N THR A 61 -5.12 -32.23 -15.34
CA THR A 61 -4.69 -31.53 -16.55
C THR A 61 -5.86 -30.79 -17.21
N GLU A 62 -7.07 -31.37 -17.19
CA GLU A 62 -8.28 -30.76 -17.75
C GLU A 62 -8.70 -29.54 -16.95
N GLN A 63 -8.67 -29.59 -15.62
CA GLN A 63 -8.97 -28.43 -14.77
C GLN A 63 -7.95 -27.32 -15.01
N MET A 64 -6.67 -27.67 -15.17
CA MET A 64 -5.60 -26.71 -15.46
C MET A 64 -5.83 -26.02 -16.81
N GLN A 65 -6.09 -26.80 -17.87
CA GLN A 65 -6.37 -26.28 -19.20
C GLN A 65 -7.64 -25.42 -19.19
N ALA A 66 -8.67 -25.82 -18.45
CA ALA A 66 -9.89 -25.03 -18.27
C ALA A 66 -9.60 -23.71 -17.56
N ALA A 67 -8.77 -23.69 -16.52
CA ALA A 67 -8.39 -22.47 -15.83
C ALA A 67 -7.59 -21.53 -16.74
N ILE A 68 -6.61 -22.04 -17.50
CA ILE A 68 -5.86 -21.27 -18.50
C ILE A 68 -6.83 -20.67 -19.54
N ALA A 69 -7.72 -21.50 -20.10
CA ALA A 69 -8.72 -21.07 -21.07
C ALA A 69 -9.68 -20.02 -20.50
N GLN A 70 -10.04 -20.11 -19.22
CA GLN A 70 -10.85 -19.11 -18.54
C GLN A 70 -10.10 -17.78 -18.40
N ILE A 71 -8.82 -17.81 -18.04
CA ILE A 71 -7.99 -16.60 -17.99
C ILE A 71 -7.88 -16.00 -19.41
N ASP A 72 -7.62 -16.82 -20.43
CA ASP A 72 -7.51 -16.36 -21.82
C ASP A 72 -8.82 -15.76 -22.34
N ALA A 73 -9.95 -16.42 -22.08
CA ALA A 73 -11.26 -15.91 -22.44
C ALA A 73 -11.58 -14.61 -21.71
N ALA A 74 -11.31 -14.53 -20.41
CA ALA A 74 -11.54 -13.32 -19.63
C ALA A 74 -10.61 -12.17 -20.06
N GLN A 75 -9.35 -12.46 -20.38
CA GLN A 75 -8.40 -11.49 -20.92
C GLN A 75 -8.84 -10.98 -22.30
N ALA A 76 -9.24 -11.89 -23.20
CA ALA A 76 -9.72 -11.52 -24.53
C ALA A 76 -11.05 -10.75 -24.49
N ALA A 77 -11.85 -10.95 -23.44
CA ALA A 77 -13.08 -10.22 -23.22
C ALA A 77 -12.86 -8.79 -22.72
N LEU A 78 -11.71 -8.48 -22.10
CA LEU A 78 -11.34 -7.13 -21.67
C LEU A 78 -11.46 -6.17 -22.86
N ASP A 79 -12.30 -5.15 -22.70
CA ASP A 79 -12.67 -4.21 -23.76
C ASP A 79 -12.12 -2.81 -23.55
N GLY A 80 -11.30 -2.62 -22.51
CA GLY A 80 -10.64 -1.36 -22.23
C GLY A 80 -9.76 -0.93 -23.41
N GLN A 81 -9.78 0.37 -23.70
CA GLN A 81 -8.92 0.98 -24.70
C GLN A 81 -7.92 1.91 -24.02
N ALA A 82 -6.80 2.19 -24.69
CA ALA A 82 -5.91 3.26 -24.25
C ALA A 82 -6.69 4.57 -24.12
N THR A 83 -6.52 5.26 -23.00
CA THR A 83 -7.16 6.56 -22.76
C THR A 83 -6.70 7.58 -23.82
N ASP A 84 -7.63 8.21 -24.52
CA ASP A 84 -7.35 9.18 -25.59
C ASP A 84 -7.20 10.59 -25.01
N PHE A 85 -5.94 11.00 -24.81
CA PHE A 85 -5.59 12.32 -24.29
C PHE A 85 -5.61 13.45 -25.34
N LYS A 86 -6.02 13.22 -26.59
CA LYS A 86 -5.98 14.27 -27.64
C LYS A 86 -6.87 15.47 -27.31
N ALA A 87 -8.11 15.23 -26.87
CA ALA A 87 -9.04 16.30 -26.52
C ALA A 87 -8.48 17.15 -25.37
N ALA A 88 -7.99 16.48 -24.33
CA ALA A 88 -7.32 17.13 -23.21
C ALA A 88 -6.12 17.96 -23.66
N THR A 89 -5.23 17.40 -24.48
CA THR A 89 -4.05 18.10 -25.01
C THR A 89 -4.42 19.35 -25.82
N ILE A 90 -5.49 19.28 -26.62
CA ILE A 90 -5.98 20.44 -27.38
C ILE A 90 -6.50 21.52 -26.45
N LEU A 91 -7.25 21.15 -25.41
CA LEU A 91 -7.77 22.09 -24.41
C LEU A 91 -6.65 22.75 -23.62
N LEU A 92 -5.65 21.97 -23.18
CA LEU A 92 -4.48 22.50 -22.47
C LEU A 92 -3.69 23.47 -23.36
N LYS A 93 -3.42 23.10 -24.61
CA LYS A 93 -2.74 24.01 -25.56
C LYS A 93 -3.53 25.29 -25.83
N ARG A 94 -4.86 25.19 -25.89
CA ARG A 94 -5.73 26.37 -26.03
C ARG A 94 -5.67 27.24 -24.76
N TYR A 95 -5.68 26.62 -23.59
CA TYR A 95 -5.54 27.30 -22.32
C TYR A 95 -4.17 27.99 -22.18
N ASP A 96 -3.10 27.40 -22.70
CA ASP A 96 -1.78 28.05 -22.75
C ASP A 96 -1.81 29.35 -23.59
N GLN A 97 -2.76 29.46 -24.52
CA GLN A 97 -3.02 30.65 -25.35
C GLN A 97 -4.22 31.47 -24.88
N ARG A 98 -4.77 31.19 -23.69
CA ARG A 98 -6.00 31.83 -23.19
C ARG A 98 -5.93 33.36 -23.15
N ASP A 99 -4.75 33.93 -22.90
CA ASP A 99 -4.55 35.38 -22.86
C ASP A 99 -4.74 36.04 -24.24
N GLN A 100 -4.72 35.26 -25.33
CA GLN A 100 -5.03 35.70 -26.69
C GLN A 100 -6.51 35.48 -27.06
N ASP A 101 -7.27 34.73 -26.26
CA ASP A 101 -8.71 34.55 -26.46
C ASP A 101 -9.46 35.72 -25.81
N PRO A 102 -10.10 36.61 -26.58
CA PRO A 102 -10.81 37.77 -26.02
C PRO A 102 -11.94 37.37 -25.06
N ARG A 103 -12.48 36.14 -25.17
CA ARG A 103 -13.51 35.67 -24.24
C ARG A 103 -12.93 35.37 -22.87
N TYR A 104 -11.70 34.88 -22.78
CA TYR A 104 -11.02 34.68 -21.50
C TYR A 104 -10.37 35.98 -21.01
N HIS A 105 -9.61 36.64 -21.88
CA HIS A 105 -8.85 37.86 -21.56
C HIS A 105 -9.74 39.00 -21.05
N ASN A 106 -10.96 39.14 -21.59
CA ASN A 106 -11.92 40.16 -21.16
C ASN A 106 -12.95 39.65 -20.14
N ALA A 107 -12.86 38.39 -19.68
CA ALA A 107 -13.80 37.84 -18.72
C ALA A 107 -13.62 38.41 -17.31
N THR A 108 -14.66 38.28 -16.49
CA THR A 108 -14.60 38.57 -15.06
C THR A 108 -13.83 37.49 -14.32
N THR A 109 -13.19 37.83 -13.20
CA THR A 109 -12.47 36.85 -12.36
C THR A 109 -13.37 35.73 -11.86
N THR A 110 -14.66 36.00 -11.64
CA THR A 110 -15.67 35.00 -11.26
C THR A 110 -15.95 33.99 -12.39
N ALA A 111 -15.77 34.38 -13.65
CA ALA A 111 -15.89 33.49 -14.81
C ALA A 111 -14.57 32.79 -15.17
N GLN A 112 -13.42 33.43 -14.93
CA GLN A 112 -12.08 32.85 -15.17
C GLN A 112 -11.76 31.74 -14.16
N ALA A 113 -11.97 31.97 -12.86
CA ALA A 113 -11.53 31.04 -11.81
C ALA A 113 -12.06 29.60 -11.97
N PRO A 114 -13.35 29.35 -12.27
CA PRO A 114 -13.84 27.99 -12.52
C PRO A 114 -13.21 27.32 -13.75
N TYR A 115 -12.84 28.10 -14.78
CA TYR A 115 -12.16 27.58 -15.97
C TYR A 115 -10.71 27.20 -15.66
N ASP A 116 -9.99 28.07 -14.93
CA ASP A 116 -8.63 27.80 -14.48
C ASP A 116 -8.58 26.57 -13.55
N GLU A 117 -9.54 26.45 -12.62
CA GLU A 117 -9.67 25.30 -11.72
C GLU A 117 -9.96 24.00 -12.48
N ALA A 118 -10.87 24.04 -13.46
CA ALA A 118 -11.18 22.88 -14.30
C ALA A 118 -9.95 22.44 -15.11
N VAL A 119 -9.16 23.39 -15.62
CA VAL A 119 -7.93 23.09 -16.36
C VAL A 119 -6.85 22.51 -15.44
N ALA A 120 -6.68 23.05 -14.23
CA ALA A 120 -5.76 22.48 -13.24
C ALA A 120 -6.14 21.02 -12.90
N ALA A 121 -7.43 20.73 -12.73
CA ALA A 121 -7.92 19.37 -12.54
C ALA A 121 -7.64 18.46 -13.75
N LEU A 122 -7.75 18.97 -14.97
CA LEU A 122 -7.39 18.24 -16.20
C LEU A 122 -5.88 17.98 -16.29
N GLN A 123 -5.04 18.97 -15.98
CA GLN A 123 -3.57 18.82 -15.92
C GLN A 123 -3.14 17.77 -14.89
N LYS A 124 -3.84 17.72 -13.75
CA LYS A 124 -3.66 16.67 -12.73
C LYS A 124 -3.92 15.27 -13.30
N LEU A 125 -4.98 15.10 -14.07
CA LEU A 125 -5.28 13.83 -14.71
C LEU A 125 -4.24 13.42 -15.76
N MET A 126 -3.61 14.37 -16.45
CA MET A 126 -2.58 14.05 -17.46
C MET A 126 -1.36 13.31 -16.89
N THR A 127 -1.11 13.41 -15.59
CA THR A 127 0.06 12.82 -14.92
C THR A 127 -0.28 11.68 -13.97
N THR A 128 -1.58 11.40 -13.76
CA THR A 128 -2.05 10.33 -12.88
C THR A 128 -1.90 8.96 -13.58
N PRO A 129 -1.32 7.93 -12.93
CA PRO A 129 -1.27 6.60 -13.51
C PRO A 129 -2.67 5.99 -13.63
N ALA A 130 -2.90 5.16 -14.66
CA ALA A 130 -4.15 4.43 -14.88
C ALA A 130 -5.42 5.32 -14.96
N VAL A 131 -5.31 6.53 -15.53
CA VAL A 131 -6.47 7.42 -15.77
C VAL A 131 -7.46 6.75 -16.71
N THR A 132 -8.70 6.65 -16.26
CA THR A 132 -9.75 6.07 -17.09
C THR A 132 -10.27 7.07 -18.12
N GLN A 133 -10.82 6.57 -19.23
CA GLN A 133 -11.46 7.43 -20.23
C GLN A 133 -12.61 8.24 -19.61
N ALA A 134 -13.41 7.64 -18.72
CA ALA A 134 -14.50 8.33 -18.04
C ALA A 134 -14.02 9.48 -17.14
N MET A 135 -12.91 9.28 -16.42
CA MET A 135 -12.29 10.35 -15.61
C MET A 135 -11.82 11.51 -16.51
N LEU A 136 -11.17 11.18 -17.63
CA LEU A 136 -10.69 12.18 -18.58
C LEU A 136 -11.84 12.94 -19.24
N ASP A 137 -12.87 12.24 -19.73
CA ASP A 137 -14.03 12.82 -20.38
C ASP A 137 -14.80 13.75 -19.44
N ALA A 138 -14.96 13.38 -18.17
CA ALA A 138 -15.59 14.22 -17.16
C ALA A 138 -14.81 15.53 -16.95
N ALA A 139 -13.48 15.46 -16.89
CA ALA A 139 -12.64 16.65 -16.75
C ALA A 139 -12.62 17.51 -18.02
N VAL A 140 -12.55 16.90 -19.21
CA VAL A 140 -12.68 17.59 -20.50
C VAL A 140 -14.01 18.33 -20.58
N ALA A 141 -15.11 17.66 -20.27
CA ALA A 141 -16.44 18.26 -20.26
C ALA A 141 -16.55 19.41 -19.25
N GLN A 142 -15.92 19.28 -18.07
CA GLN A 142 -15.86 20.35 -17.08
C GLN A 142 -15.09 21.56 -17.60
N VAL A 143 -13.95 21.35 -18.27
CA VAL A 143 -13.17 22.42 -18.91
C VAL A 143 -13.99 23.11 -20.00
N GLU A 144 -14.68 22.36 -20.87
CA GLU A 144 -15.53 22.94 -21.91
C GLU A 144 -16.73 23.71 -21.33
N ALA A 145 -17.38 23.16 -20.30
CA ALA A 145 -18.52 23.80 -19.64
C ALA A 145 -18.15 25.09 -18.92
N THR A 146 -16.96 25.14 -18.32
CA THR A 146 -16.43 26.35 -17.67
C THR A 146 -15.91 27.34 -18.70
N GLN A 147 -15.26 26.88 -19.78
CA GLN A 147 -14.90 27.73 -20.93
C GLN A 147 -16.11 28.42 -21.55
N ALA A 148 -17.23 27.71 -21.71
CA ALA A 148 -18.46 28.26 -22.28
C ALA A 148 -19.12 29.33 -21.39
N LYS A 149 -18.77 29.39 -20.10
CA LYS A 149 -19.25 30.39 -19.14
C LYS A 149 -18.39 31.65 -19.08
N LEU A 150 -17.28 31.70 -19.84
CA LEU A 150 -16.49 32.91 -19.97
C LEU A 150 -17.35 34.04 -20.55
N ASP A 151 -17.37 35.17 -19.85
CA ASP A 151 -18.26 36.31 -20.11
C ASP A 151 -17.55 37.47 -20.83
N GLY A 152 -16.32 37.26 -21.31
CA GLY A 152 -15.56 38.27 -22.03
C GLY A 152 -16.15 38.63 -23.40
N ALA A 153 -16.20 39.92 -23.70
CA ALA A 153 -16.69 40.43 -24.98
C ALA A 153 -15.62 40.39 -26.09
N ILE A 154 -16.04 40.19 -27.34
CA ILE A 154 -15.17 40.37 -28.52
C ILE A 154 -15.23 41.85 -28.91
N LEU A 155 -14.09 42.54 -28.82
CA LEU A 155 -13.96 43.97 -29.05
C LEU A 155 -13.24 44.25 -30.38
N SER A 156 -13.48 45.42 -30.99
CA SER A 156 -12.63 45.85 -32.12
C SER A 156 -11.19 46.10 -31.65
N PRO A 157 -10.17 46.10 -32.53
CA PRO A 157 -8.79 46.34 -32.12
C PRO A 157 -8.58 47.63 -31.31
N ALA A 158 -9.34 48.69 -31.62
CA ALA A 158 -9.26 49.96 -30.90
C ALA A 158 -9.91 49.90 -29.51
N GLU A 159 -11.05 49.21 -29.39
CA GLU A 159 -11.74 48.98 -28.12
C GLU A 159 -10.94 48.02 -27.23
N GLN A 160 -10.36 46.97 -27.82
CA GLN A 160 -9.48 46.03 -27.14
C GLN A 160 -8.25 46.76 -26.61
N ALA A 161 -7.54 47.52 -27.45
CA ALA A 161 -6.39 48.31 -26.99
C ALA A 161 -6.75 49.28 -25.86
N LYS A 162 -7.97 49.83 -25.85
CA LYS A 162 -8.45 50.67 -24.75
C LYS A 162 -8.73 49.84 -23.49
N VAL A 163 -9.39 48.69 -23.60
CA VAL A 163 -9.66 47.79 -22.47
C VAL A 163 -8.36 47.23 -21.90
N ASP A 164 -7.41 46.83 -22.74
CA ASP A 164 -6.07 46.40 -22.37
C ASP A 164 -5.34 47.51 -21.61
N ALA A 165 -5.32 48.74 -22.15
CA ALA A 165 -4.71 49.87 -21.46
C ALA A 165 -5.38 50.15 -20.11
N ILE A 166 -6.71 50.04 -20.00
CA ILE A 166 -7.45 50.20 -18.73
C ILE A 166 -7.09 49.08 -17.75
N ASN A 167 -7.07 47.83 -18.20
CA ASN A 167 -6.78 46.67 -17.36
C ASN A 167 -5.32 46.68 -16.91
N GLU A 168 -4.39 46.94 -17.82
CA GLU A 168 -2.97 47.13 -17.53
C GLU A 168 -2.77 48.27 -16.54
N PHE A 169 -3.48 49.40 -16.71
CA PHE A 169 -3.42 50.51 -15.78
C PHE A 169 -3.95 50.11 -14.39
N LYS A 170 -5.12 49.47 -14.31
CA LYS A 170 -5.68 48.99 -13.04
C LYS A 170 -4.75 47.99 -12.35
N ALA A 171 -4.24 47.02 -13.10
CA ALA A 171 -3.30 46.02 -12.61
C ALA A 171 -2.00 46.67 -12.12
N THR A 172 -1.48 47.65 -12.87
CA THR A 172 -0.28 48.40 -12.50
C THR A 172 -0.51 49.25 -11.25
N VAL A 173 -1.67 49.89 -11.12
CA VAL A 173 -2.04 50.62 -9.88
C VAL A 173 -2.15 49.65 -8.70
N ALA A 174 -2.83 48.51 -8.85
CA ALA A 174 -2.96 47.51 -7.80
C ALA A 174 -1.60 46.91 -7.40
N TYR A 175 -0.75 46.63 -8.38
CA TYR A 175 0.64 46.22 -8.20
C TYR A 175 1.40 47.26 -7.39
N TYR A 176 1.36 48.54 -7.78
CA TYR A 176 2.06 49.60 -7.07
C TYR A 176 1.48 49.91 -5.69
N GLN A 177 0.17 49.74 -5.47
CA GLN A 177 -0.45 49.80 -4.15
C GLN A 177 0.11 48.71 -3.23
N THR A 178 0.33 47.51 -3.77
CA THR A 178 0.94 46.39 -3.03
C THR A 178 2.43 46.64 -2.81
N ALA A 179 3.16 47.04 -3.86
CA ALA A 179 4.58 47.33 -3.83
C ALA A 179 4.93 48.43 -2.84
N LEU A 180 4.04 49.41 -2.65
CA LEU A 180 4.22 50.52 -1.71
C LEU A 180 4.52 50.04 -0.28
N GLN A 181 3.98 48.88 0.11
CA GLN A 181 4.23 48.26 1.42
C GLN A 181 5.71 47.89 1.64
N TYR A 182 6.43 47.64 0.55
CA TYR A 182 7.83 47.20 0.54
C TYR A 182 8.81 48.33 0.17
N VAL A 183 8.30 49.53 -0.16
CA VAL A 183 9.15 50.70 -0.43
C VAL A 183 9.76 51.17 0.89
N SER A 184 11.08 51.37 0.90
CA SER A 184 11.84 51.81 2.07
C SER A 184 11.21 53.05 2.73
N PRO A 185 11.23 53.16 4.07
CA PRO A 185 10.57 54.27 4.79
C PRO A 185 10.97 55.67 4.29
N GLU A 186 12.23 55.84 3.84
CA GLU A 186 12.74 57.10 3.30
C GLU A 186 12.11 57.52 1.96
N TYR A 187 11.54 56.59 1.19
CA TYR A 187 10.93 56.85 -0.12
C TYR A 187 9.42 56.62 -0.16
N HIS A 188 8.84 56.03 0.90
CA HIS A 188 7.43 55.63 0.95
C HIS A 188 6.48 56.81 0.64
N GLN A 189 6.67 57.95 1.29
CA GLN A 189 5.80 59.13 1.10
C GLN A 189 5.87 59.68 -0.34
N ALA A 190 7.06 59.65 -0.96
CA ALA A 190 7.23 60.09 -2.34
C ALA A 190 6.56 59.13 -3.33
N ALA A 191 6.74 57.82 -3.13
CA ALA A 191 6.09 56.77 -3.93
C ALA A 191 4.56 56.80 -3.78
N GLU A 192 4.04 57.02 -2.57
CA GLU A 192 2.61 57.16 -2.30
C GLU A 192 2.03 58.36 -3.06
N GLY A 193 2.72 59.51 -3.04
CA GLY A 193 2.30 60.71 -3.77
C GLY A 193 2.24 60.50 -5.30
N ILE A 194 3.20 59.75 -5.85
CA ILE A 194 3.24 59.40 -7.28
C ILE A 194 2.09 58.46 -7.64
N LEU A 195 1.86 57.42 -6.84
CA LEU A 195 0.75 56.48 -7.01
C LEU A 195 -0.60 57.20 -6.91
N GLN A 196 -0.72 58.14 -6.00
CA GLN A 196 -1.92 58.96 -5.85
C GLN A 196 -2.16 59.80 -7.11
N ALA A 197 -1.14 60.51 -7.59
CA ALA A 197 -1.26 61.46 -8.70
C ALA A 197 -1.51 60.79 -10.05
N TYR A 198 -0.72 59.76 -10.39
CA TYR A 198 -0.73 59.13 -11.71
C TYR A 198 -1.49 57.80 -11.75
N GLY A 199 -1.91 57.28 -10.59
CA GLY A 199 -2.66 56.03 -10.45
C GLY A 199 -4.08 56.25 -9.92
N LEU A 200 -4.19 56.47 -8.60
CA LEU A 200 -5.46 56.50 -7.87
C LEU A 200 -6.40 57.63 -8.30
N ASN A 201 -5.89 58.80 -8.66
CA ASN A 201 -6.71 59.92 -9.14
C ASN A 201 -7.21 59.70 -10.58
N VAL A 202 -6.50 58.91 -11.37
CA VAL A 202 -6.84 58.59 -12.78
C VAL A 202 -7.81 57.41 -12.84
N LEU A 203 -7.67 56.43 -11.94
CA LEU A 203 -8.43 55.18 -11.87
C LEU A 203 -9.96 55.34 -12.03
N PRO A 204 -10.65 56.29 -11.36
CA PRO A 204 -12.10 56.46 -11.47
C PRO A 204 -12.55 56.97 -12.85
N ASN A 205 -11.65 57.65 -13.57
CA ASN A 205 -11.95 58.38 -14.80
C ASN A 205 -11.46 57.64 -16.05
N LEU A 206 -10.84 56.46 -15.94
CA LEU A 206 -10.21 55.75 -17.07
C LEU A 206 -11.08 55.62 -18.33
N LYS A 207 -12.40 55.47 -18.19
CA LYS A 207 -13.32 55.37 -19.33
C LYS A 207 -13.38 56.65 -20.18
N THR A 208 -13.12 57.82 -19.60
CA THR A 208 -13.19 59.13 -20.28
C THR A 208 -11.91 59.49 -21.04
N TYR A 209 -10.80 58.79 -20.80
CA TYR A 209 -9.53 59.02 -21.50
C TYR A 209 -9.49 58.33 -22.88
N THR A 210 -8.64 58.84 -23.77
CA THR A 210 -8.24 58.13 -24.99
C THR A 210 -7.28 56.99 -24.63
N THR A 211 -7.15 55.98 -25.49
CA THR A 211 -6.18 54.87 -25.29
C THR A 211 -4.76 55.41 -25.08
N GLN A 212 -4.33 56.37 -25.92
CA GLN A 212 -3.05 57.05 -25.77
C GLN A 212 -2.93 57.77 -24.41
N GLY A 213 -3.97 58.47 -23.97
CA GLY A 213 -3.96 59.15 -22.68
C GLY A 213 -3.83 58.19 -21.49
N ILE A 214 -4.41 56.99 -21.57
CA ILE A 214 -4.23 55.94 -20.55
C ILE A 214 -2.79 55.43 -20.59
N GLN A 215 -2.25 55.15 -21.78
CA GLN A 215 -0.87 54.69 -21.96
C GLN A 215 0.16 55.74 -21.51
N ASP A 216 -0.10 57.04 -21.73
CA ASP A 216 0.77 58.13 -21.30
C ASP A 216 0.79 58.21 -19.76
N ASN A 217 -0.37 58.17 -19.11
CA ASN A 217 -0.45 58.13 -17.64
C ASN A 217 0.20 56.87 -17.07
N LEU A 218 -0.03 55.71 -17.70
CA LEU A 218 0.62 54.46 -17.35
C LEU A 218 2.15 54.55 -17.47
N THR A 219 2.65 55.12 -18.56
CA THR A 219 4.08 55.32 -18.80
C THR A 219 4.68 56.21 -17.72
N GLN A 220 4.00 57.29 -17.34
CA GLN A 220 4.47 58.19 -16.29
C GLN A 220 4.41 57.52 -14.90
N LEU A 221 3.33 56.79 -14.61
CA LEU A 221 3.20 56.01 -13.38
C LEU A 221 4.36 55.02 -13.27
N LYS A 222 4.61 54.20 -14.32
CA LYS A 222 5.71 53.24 -14.36
C LYS A 222 7.07 53.91 -14.23
N ARG A 223 7.36 54.91 -15.07
CA ARG A 223 8.63 55.65 -15.07
C ARG A 223 9.01 56.18 -13.70
N TRP A 224 8.05 56.73 -12.96
CA TRP A 224 8.32 57.31 -11.65
C TRP A 224 8.27 56.27 -10.54
N MET A 225 7.27 55.38 -10.53
CA MET A 225 7.16 54.35 -9.49
C MET A 225 8.32 53.36 -9.55
N ASP A 226 8.73 52.91 -10.74
CA ASP A 226 9.82 51.93 -10.90
C ASP A 226 11.16 52.46 -10.37
N LEU A 227 11.40 53.77 -10.36
CA LEU A 227 12.59 54.36 -9.74
C LEU A 227 12.65 54.15 -8.22
N TYR A 228 11.50 54.05 -7.57
CA TYR A 228 11.38 53.82 -6.13
C TYR A 228 11.12 52.34 -5.78
N ILE A 229 10.78 51.53 -6.78
CA ILE A 229 10.29 50.14 -6.65
C ILE A 229 11.25 49.11 -7.25
N GLN A 230 12.36 49.52 -7.88
CA GLN A 230 13.33 48.60 -8.50
C GLN A 230 13.77 47.41 -7.60
N SER A 231 13.79 47.56 -6.28
CA SER A 231 14.02 46.45 -5.32
C SER A 231 12.79 45.54 -5.10
N SER A 232 11.58 46.07 -5.25
CA SER A 232 10.30 45.36 -5.02
C SER A 232 9.76 44.62 -6.25
N ALA A 233 10.14 44.99 -7.47
CA ALA A 233 9.80 44.21 -8.67
C ALA A 233 10.42 42.81 -8.65
N GLN A 234 11.68 42.72 -8.22
CA GLN A 234 12.37 41.45 -8.01
C GLN A 234 11.75 40.66 -6.84
N GLN A 235 11.33 41.32 -5.76
CA GLN A 235 10.62 40.66 -4.66
C GLN A 235 9.24 40.13 -5.06
N MET A 236 8.48 40.88 -5.86
CA MET A 236 7.18 40.42 -6.39
C MET A 236 7.35 39.31 -7.42
N GLN A 237 8.40 39.34 -8.24
CA GLN A 237 8.74 38.23 -9.10
C GLN A 237 9.13 36.99 -8.27
N GLY A 238 10.03 37.14 -7.30
CA GLY A 238 10.42 36.07 -6.39
C GLY A 238 9.23 35.49 -5.63
N ARG A 239 8.25 36.32 -5.25
CA ARG A 239 6.98 35.84 -4.66
C ARG A 239 6.22 34.95 -5.64
N ARG A 240 6.02 35.41 -6.89
CA ARG A 240 5.33 34.63 -7.92
C ARG A 240 6.04 33.31 -8.23
N ASP A 241 7.36 33.35 -8.31
CA ASP A 241 8.19 32.17 -8.55
C ASP A 241 8.09 31.20 -7.36
N LEU A 242 8.09 31.72 -6.13
CA LEU A 242 7.92 30.91 -4.92
C LEU A 242 6.52 30.29 -4.83
N GLU A 243 5.47 31.05 -5.14
CA GLU A 243 4.08 30.57 -5.21
C GLU A 243 3.92 29.48 -6.28
N ALA A 244 4.54 29.66 -7.46
CA ALA A 244 4.56 28.67 -8.53
C ALA A 244 5.29 27.40 -8.11
N ALA A 245 6.49 27.52 -7.52
CA ALA A 245 7.27 26.37 -7.05
C ALA A 245 6.54 25.60 -5.93
N VAL A 246 5.82 26.30 -5.04
CA VAL A 246 4.94 25.66 -4.05
C VAL A 246 3.82 24.88 -4.74
N ALA A 247 3.16 25.46 -5.74
CA ALA A 247 2.10 24.79 -6.48
C ALA A 247 2.60 23.54 -7.23
N ASP A 248 3.78 23.62 -7.85
CA ASP A 248 4.40 22.48 -8.55
C ASP A 248 4.72 21.33 -7.59
N LEU A 249 5.30 21.63 -6.41
CA LEU A 249 5.55 20.63 -5.36
C LEU A 249 4.27 20.03 -4.81
N GLN A 250 3.24 20.85 -4.56
CA GLN A 250 1.93 20.36 -4.13
C GLN A 250 1.32 19.42 -5.18
N ASN A 251 1.45 19.77 -6.46
CA ASN A 251 0.99 18.92 -7.56
C ASN A 251 1.77 17.61 -7.62
N LEU A 252 3.11 17.63 -7.45
CA LEU A 252 3.93 16.43 -7.40
C LEU A 252 3.48 15.49 -6.28
N VAL A 253 3.29 16.00 -5.06
CA VAL A 253 2.79 15.23 -3.91
C VAL A 253 1.41 14.65 -4.18
N ALA A 254 0.52 15.40 -4.82
CA ALA A 254 -0.86 15.00 -5.04
C ALA A 254 -1.07 14.01 -6.21
N THR A 255 -0.06 13.79 -7.06
CA THR A 255 -0.21 13.04 -8.33
C THR A 255 0.78 11.91 -8.53
N ARG A 256 2.01 12.06 -8.06
CA ARG A 256 3.11 11.21 -8.50
C ARG A 256 4.01 10.72 -7.37
N LEU A 257 4.18 11.49 -6.30
CA LEU A 257 5.07 11.11 -5.21
C LEU A 257 4.42 10.06 -4.31
N THR A 258 5.08 8.91 -4.11
CA THR A 258 4.58 7.80 -3.29
C THR A 258 5.47 7.46 -2.11
N LEU A 259 6.67 8.04 -2.05
CA LEU A 259 7.67 7.73 -1.03
C LEU A 259 7.43 8.54 0.26
N TYR A 260 7.27 7.85 1.40
CA TYR A 260 6.99 8.48 2.70
C TYR A 260 7.96 9.60 3.06
N ASN A 261 9.27 9.34 2.99
CA ASN A 261 10.31 10.31 3.34
C ASN A 261 10.28 11.52 2.41
N GLU A 262 10.04 11.32 1.12
CA GLU A 262 9.98 12.40 0.14
C GLU A 262 8.71 13.23 0.30
N ILE A 263 7.55 12.59 0.52
CA ILE A 263 6.29 13.29 0.78
C ILE A 263 6.42 14.18 2.02
N ASN A 264 6.99 13.66 3.11
CA ASN A 264 7.21 14.45 4.32
C ASN A 264 8.19 15.61 4.07
N ARG A 265 9.34 15.33 3.43
CA ARG A 265 10.33 16.36 3.10
C ARG A 265 9.72 17.47 2.25
N VAL A 266 9.03 17.11 1.17
CA VAL A 266 8.40 18.07 0.26
C VAL A 266 7.31 18.87 0.98
N ASN A 267 6.47 18.22 1.79
CA ASN A 267 5.45 18.92 2.58
C ASN A 267 6.05 19.87 3.63
N ASP A 268 7.20 19.54 4.22
CA ASP A 268 7.91 20.44 5.13
C ASP A 268 8.45 21.68 4.39
N PHE A 269 9.00 21.50 3.18
CA PHE A 269 9.41 22.62 2.32
C PHE A 269 8.22 23.49 1.90
N ILE A 270 7.10 22.88 1.49
CA ILE A 270 5.85 23.57 1.16
C ILE A 270 5.40 24.41 2.36
N LYS A 271 5.34 23.81 3.55
CA LYS A 271 4.91 24.49 4.78
C LYS A 271 5.83 25.65 5.15
N GLY A 272 7.15 25.45 5.03
CA GLY A 272 8.15 26.51 5.26
C GLY A 272 8.00 27.67 4.28
N ALA A 273 7.82 27.39 2.99
CA ALA A 273 7.58 28.39 1.96
C ALA A 273 6.25 29.14 2.17
N GLN A 274 5.18 28.45 2.56
CA GLN A 274 3.89 29.07 2.88
C GLN A 274 4.00 30.00 4.10
N ALA A 275 4.73 29.62 5.14
CA ALA A 275 5.00 30.49 6.27
C ALA A 275 5.80 31.73 5.86
N MET A 276 6.78 31.57 4.97
CA MET A 276 7.58 32.66 4.41
C MET A 276 6.72 33.63 3.57
N LEU A 277 5.81 33.11 2.75
CA LEU A 277 4.85 33.89 1.97
C LEU A 277 3.85 34.67 2.84
N ALA A 278 3.61 34.21 4.07
CA ALA A 278 2.76 34.88 5.04
C ALA A 278 3.46 36.02 5.81
N ASP A 279 4.81 36.11 5.75
CA ASP A 279 5.63 37.13 6.40
C ASP A 279 6.26 38.08 5.36
N PRO A 280 5.74 39.31 5.20
CA PRO A 280 6.27 40.30 4.27
C PRO A 280 7.74 40.67 4.49
N ASP A 281 8.24 40.55 5.73
CA ASP A 281 9.63 40.88 6.05
C ASP A 281 10.63 39.87 5.44
N GLN A 282 10.16 38.70 5.01
CA GLN A 282 10.97 37.67 4.35
C GLN A 282 11.07 37.85 2.83
N ALA A 283 10.47 38.90 2.25
CA ALA A 283 10.37 39.06 0.79
C ALA A 283 11.72 39.04 0.05
N TYR A 284 12.80 39.46 0.72
CA TYR A 284 14.16 39.41 0.15
C TYR A 284 14.71 37.98 -0.05
N GLN A 285 14.08 36.96 0.55
CA GLN A 285 14.48 35.55 0.44
C GLN A 285 13.70 34.78 -0.63
N TYR A 286 12.60 35.32 -1.15
CA TYR A 286 11.65 34.56 -1.97
C TYR A 286 12.30 33.96 -3.23
N GLU A 287 13.14 34.73 -3.94
CA GLU A 287 13.83 34.24 -5.15
C GLU A 287 14.75 33.04 -4.84
N ASN A 288 15.56 33.15 -3.79
CA ASN A 288 16.45 32.06 -3.37
C ASN A 288 15.66 30.84 -2.89
N GLN A 289 14.55 31.07 -2.19
CA GLN A 289 13.68 30.00 -1.73
C GLN A 289 12.97 29.32 -2.90
N ALA A 290 12.54 30.06 -3.92
CA ALA A 290 11.94 29.50 -5.13
C ALA A 290 12.93 28.58 -5.87
N ALA A 291 14.18 29.03 -6.04
CA ALA A 291 15.24 28.20 -6.60
C ALA A 291 15.49 26.93 -5.77
N THR A 292 15.48 27.04 -4.43
CA THR A 292 15.59 25.89 -3.53
C THR A 292 14.43 24.90 -3.72
N LEU A 293 13.19 25.39 -3.83
CA LEU A 293 12.03 24.53 -4.07
C LEU A 293 12.08 23.84 -5.43
N GLN A 294 12.62 24.51 -6.46
CA GLN A 294 12.84 23.91 -7.77
C GLN A 294 13.86 22.76 -7.70
N GLU A 295 14.95 22.92 -6.94
CA GLU A 295 15.89 21.82 -6.67
C GLU A 295 15.23 20.66 -5.92
N VAL A 296 14.39 20.97 -4.92
CA VAL A 296 13.59 19.97 -4.21
C VAL A 296 12.67 19.22 -5.17
N LEU A 297 11.98 19.92 -6.07
CA LEU A 297 11.09 19.34 -7.08
C LEU A 297 11.86 18.35 -7.97
N THR A 298 12.97 18.80 -8.57
CA THR A 298 13.81 17.95 -9.43
C THR A 298 14.35 16.74 -8.66
N SER A 299 14.79 16.92 -7.40
CA SER A 299 15.29 15.81 -6.59
C SER A 299 14.21 14.79 -6.23
N ALA A 300 12.99 15.24 -5.93
CA ALA A 300 11.86 14.39 -5.58
C ALA A 300 11.34 13.62 -6.81
N GLU A 301 11.31 14.26 -7.98
CA GLU A 301 11.00 13.59 -9.25
C GLU A 301 12.03 12.50 -9.59
N ALA A 302 13.32 12.80 -9.39
CA ALA A 302 14.38 11.82 -9.60
C ALA A 302 14.28 10.64 -8.62
N ALA A 303 13.97 10.91 -7.34
CA ALA A 303 13.74 9.86 -6.35
C ALA A 303 12.55 8.97 -6.72
N GLN A 304 11.43 9.56 -7.17
CA GLN A 304 10.27 8.81 -7.64
C GLN A 304 10.59 7.99 -8.89
N ALA A 305 11.33 8.55 -9.86
CA ALA A 305 11.74 7.81 -11.05
C ALA A 305 12.67 6.63 -10.71
N ALA A 306 13.54 6.79 -9.72
CA ALA A 306 14.37 5.70 -9.21
C ALA A 306 13.53 4.60 -8.54
N ALA A 307 12.50 4.98 -7.79
CA ALA A 307 11.53 4.06 -7.19
C ALA A 307 10.73 3.28 -8.26
N ASP A 308 10.24 3.97 -9.29
CA ASP A 308 9.53 3.35 -10.42
C ASP A 308 10.44 2.32 -11.13
N LYS A 309 11.71 2.69 -11.35
CA LYS A 309 12.72 1.79 -11.93
C LYS A 309 12.99 0.58 -11.03
N LEU A 310 13.08 0.78 -9.71
CA LEU A 310 13.33 -0.30 -8.77
C LEU A 310 12.22 -1.36 -8.80
N ILE A 311 10.96 -0.92 -8.87
CA ILE A 311 9.80 -1.81 -9.04
C ILE A 311 9.89 -2.55 -10.38
N ALA A 312 10.17 -1.85 -11.48
CA ALA A 312 10.30 -2.47 -12.79
C ALA A 312 11.41 -3.54 -12.83
N ASP A 313 12.59 -3.23 -12.29
CA ASP A 313 13.72 -4.16 -12.20
C ASP A 313 13.39 -5.34 -11.27
N ASN A 314 12.62 -5.13 -10.20
CA ASN A 314 12.16 -6.23 -9.35
C ASN A 314 11.20 -7.15 -10.11
N ASN A 315 10.26 -6.61 -10.86
CA ASN A 315 9.34 -7.39 -11.68
C ASN A 315 10.06 -8.25 -12.73
N VAL A 316 11.12 -7.73 -13.35
CA VAL A 316 11.98 -8.52 -14.25
C VAL A 316 12.64 -9.68 -13.48
N ARG A 317 13.26 -9.39 -12.33
CA ARG A 317 13.91 -10.43 -11.50
C ARG A 317 12.92 -11.50 -11.03
N ARG A 318 11.70 -11.12 -10.68
CA ARG A 318 10.62 -12.05 -10.29
C ARG A 318 10.30 -13.01 -11.43
N GLN A 319 10.21 -12.49 -12.65
CA GLN A 319 9.95 -13.30 -13.86
C GLN A 319 11.11 -14.26 -14.14
N GLU A 320 12.35 -13.77 -14.12
CA GLU A 320 13.55 -14.59 -14.33
C GLU A 320 13.70 -15.70 -13.27
N ALA A 321 13.48 -15.38 -11.99
CA ALA A 321 13.54 -16.36 -10.91
C ALA A 321 12.47 -17.45 -11.05
N LEU A 322 11.26 -17.10 -11.49
CA LEU A 322 10.21 -18.07 -11.76
C LEU A 322 10.56 -18.94 -12.97
N GLU A 323 11.11 -18.36 -14.04
CA GLU A 323 11.58 -19.11 -15.21
C GLU A 323 12.66 -20.12 -14.83
N GLN A 324 13.59 -19.74 -13.95
CA GLN A 324 14.60 -20.65 -13.41
C GLN A 324 13.98 -21.76 -12.56
N LEU A 325 13.04 -21.44 -11.65
CA LEU A 325 12.32 -22.47 -10.89
C LEU A 325 11.62 -23.46 -11.80
N MET A 326 10.94 -22.98 -12.84
CA MET A 326 10.27 -23.83 -13.84
C MET A 326 11.28 -24.68 -14.62
N ALA A 327 12.40 -24.12 -15.08
CA ALA A 327 13.42 -24.86 -15.83
C ALA A 327 14.02 -26.03 -15.03
N GLU A 328 14.03 -25.92 -13.71
CA GLU A 328 14.56 -26.90 -12.76
C GLU A 328 13.52 -27.97 -12.32
N GLN A 329 12.29 -27.90 -12.82
CA GLN A 329 11.30 -28.97 -12.65
C GLN A 329 11.66 -30.18 -13.50
N VAL A 330 11.42 -31.39 -13.00
CA VAL A 330 11.58 -32.60 -13.82
C VAL A 330 10.43 -32.65 -14.84
N PRO A 331 10.73 -32.68 -16.16
CA PRO A 331 9.69 -32.71 -17.19
C PRO A 331 8.75 -33.91 -17.02
N GLY A 332 7.43 -33.65 -16.97
CA GLY A 332 6.41 -34.69 -16.85
C GLY A 332 6.14 -35.18 -15.42
N THR A 333 6.74 -34.56 -14.40
CA THR A 333 6.37 -34.76 -12.99
C THR A 333 6.09 -33.42 -12.31
N SER A 334 5.47 -33.46 -11.13
CA SER A 334 5.34 -32.31 -10.23
C SER A 334 6.58 -32.09 -9.36
N THR A 335 7.58 -32.97 -9.47
CA THR A 335 8.75 -32.98 -8.60
C THR A 335 9.85 -32.10 -9.18
N TYR A 336 10.30 -31.18 -8.33
CA TYR A 336 11.55 -30.45 -8.48
C TYR A 336 12.63 -31.26 -7.76
N VAL A 337 13.75 -30.63 -7.38
CA VAL A 337 14.76 -31.28 -6.53
C VAL A 337 14.08 -31.92 -5.33
N GLN A 338 14.02 -33.26 -5.26
CA GLN A 338 13.34 -33.94 -4.17
C GLN A 338 14.14 -33.77 -2.88
N TYR A 339 13.56 -33.10 -1.88
CA TYR A 339 14.19 -32.90 -0.58
C TYR A 339 14.45 -34.24 0.11
N ALA A 340 13.39 -35.06 0.23
CA ALA A 340 13.44 -36.38 0.83
C ALA A 340 12.50 -37.39 0.13
N ASP A 341 12.79 -38.68 0.32
CA ASP A 341 11.94 -39.77 -0.13
C ASP A 341 10.77 -40.06 0.83
N GLU A 342 9.91 -41.01 0.47
CA GLU A 342 8.77 -41.46 1.27
C GLU A 342 9.16 -42.07 2.64
N HIS A 343 10.44 -42.34 2.87
CA HIS A 343 11.01 -42.82 4.12
C HIS A 343 11.75 -41.71 4.88
N TYR A 344 11.54 -40.44 4.52
CA TYR A 344 12.16 -39.25 5.13
C TYR A 344 13.69 -39.20 4.99
N LYS A 345 14.25 -39.97 4.05
CA LYS A 345 15.68 -39.93 3.77
C LYS A 345 15.96 -38.81 2.78
N LEU A 346 16.92 -37.94 3.12
CA LEU A 346 17.36 -36.87 2.22
C LEU A 346 17.84 -37.42 0.88
N THR A 347 17.28 -36.89 -0.20
CA THR A 347 17.60 -37.23 -1.59
C THR A 347 18.39 -36.14 -2.31
N THR A 348 18.59 -34.99 -1.65
CA THR A 348 19.34 -33.84 -2.16
C THR A 348 20.24 -33.23 -1.08
N THR A 349 21.05 -32.23 -1.45
CA THR A 349 21.87 -31.47 -0.50
C THR A 349 21.09 -30.29 0.08
N LEU A 350 21.41 -29.90 1.32
CA LEU A 350 20.83 -28.71 1.95
C LEU A 350 21.11 -27.44 1.14
N LYS A 351 22.29 -27.36 0.50
CA LYS A 351 22.65 -26.29 -0.43
C LYS A 351 21.64 -26.13 -1.57
N LYS A 352 21.20 -27.23 -2.19
CA LYS A 352 20.20 -27.17 -3.26
C LYS A 352 18.84 -26.69 -2.75
N VAL A 353 18.47 -27.03 -1.51
CA VAL A 353 17.26 -26.50 -0.87
C VAL A 353 17.37 -24.98 -0.67
N VAL A 354 18.54 -24.50 -0.23
CA VAL A 354 18.84 -23.07 -0.08
C VAL A 354 18.76 -22.34 -1.43
N GLU A 355 19.37 -22.88 -2.48
CA GLU A 355 19.30 -22.31 -3.85
C GLU A 355 17.84 -22.18 -4.33
N ARG A 356 16.94 -23.10 -3.94
CA ARG A 356 15.51 -22.99 -4.24
C ARG A 356 14.81 -21.94 -3.39
N ALA A 357 15.16 -21.81 -2.12
CA ALA A 357 14.65 -20.74 -1.25
C ALA A 357 15.06 -19.34 -1.76
N GLU A 358 16.27 -19.18 -2.28
CA GLU A 358 16.74 -17.95 -2.92
C GLU A 358 15.84 -17.56 -4.11
N LEU A 359 15.57 -18.52 -4.99
CA LEU A 359 14.70 -18.30 -6.14
C LEU A 359 13.26 -18.00 -5.73
N VAL A 360 12.69 -18.76 -4.79
CA VAL A 360 11.33 -18.54 -4.27
C VAL A 360 11.24 -17.13 -3.66
N ASN A 361 12.20 -16.72 -2.85
CA ASN A 361 12.26 -15.37 -2.28
C ASN A 361 12.34 -14.29 -3.37
N ALA A 362 13.05 -14.55 -4.47
CA ALA A 362 13.16 -13.65 -5.60
C ALA A 362 11.85 -13.53 -6.42
N THR A 363 10.93 -14.51 -6.35
CA THR A 363 9.62 -14.43 -7.02
C THR A 363 8.60 -13.54 -6.32
N LEU A 364 8.80 -13.24 -5.03
CA LEU A 364 7.87 -12.46 -4.23
C LEU A 364 7.85 -10.98 -4.64
N PRO A 365 6.70 -10.27 -4.49
CA PRO A 365 6.60 -8.85 -4.84
C PRO A 365 7.53 -7.98 -4.01
N TYR A 366 7.92 -6.83 -4.55
CA TYR A 366 8.84 -5.95 -3.85
C TYR A 366 8.19 -5.41 -2.57
N GLN A 367 8.69 -5.83 -1.41
CA GLN A 367 8.07 -5.43 -0.15
C GLN A 367 8.41 -3.98 0.22
N GLY A 368 9.55 -3.47 -0.23
CA GLY A 368 10.06 -2.16 0.18
C GLY A 368 10.30 -2.04 1.69
N SER A 369 10.70 -0.85 2.12
CA SER A 369 10.84 -0.43 3.51
C SER A 369 10.50 1.04 3.57
N VAL A 370 9.37 1.36 4.21
CA VAL A 370 8.88 2.74 4.28
C VAL A 370 9.77 3.61 5.15
N TYR A 371 10.49 3.03 6.12
CA TYR A 371 11.53 3.72 6.89
C TYR A 371 12.73 4.12 6.05
N GLU A 372 13.11 3.27 5.10
CA GLU A 372 14.24 3.52 4.21
C GLU A 372 13.84 4.34 2.98
N GLY A 373 12.55 4.70 2.87
CA GLY A 373 12.02 5.49 1.76
C GLY A 373 11.84 4.70 0.47
N ALA A 374 11.64 3.38 0.55
CA ALA A 374 11.41 2.55 -0.63
C ALA A 374 9.91 2.39 -0.95
N PRO A 375 9.53 2.27 -2.24
CA PRO A 375 8.13 2.22 -2.65
C PRO A 375 7.47 0.88 -2.31
N LEU A 376 6.14 0.90 -2.18
CA LEU A 376 5.31 -0.29 -2.13
C LEU A 376 5.11 -0.84 -3.56
N ASP A 377 5.15 -2.16 -3.72
CA ASP A 377 4.78 -2.78 -5.01
C ASP A 377 3.30 -2.50 -5.34
N PRO A 378 3.00 -2.00 -6.55
CA PRO A 378 1.62 -1.75 -6.99
C PRO A 378 0.71 -3.00 -6.95
N GLU A 379 1.27 -4.22 -6.94
CA GLU A 379 0.50 -5.45 -6.72
C GLU A 379 -0.37 -5.36 -5.47
N TYR A 380 0.08 -4.69 -4.41
CA TYR A 380 -0.67 -4.61 -3.15
C TYR A 380 -1.90 -3.69 -3.23
N LEU A 381 -1.91 -2.72 -4.15
CA LEU A 381 -2.99 -1.74 -4.29
C LEU A 381 -4.33 -2.35 -4.74
N GLN A 382 -4.30 -3.56 -5.32
CA GLN A 382 -5.52 -4.26 -5.74
C GLN A 382 -6.28 -4.92 -4.59
N TYR A 383 -5.63 -5.07 -3.43
CA TYR A 383 -6.21 -5.76 -2.28
C TYR A 383 -6.81 -4.76 -1.28
N ARG A 384 -7.80 -5.25 -0.55
CA ARG A 384 -8.49 -4.52 0.52
C ARG A 384 -7.50 -4.24 1.66
N THR A 385 -7.56 -3.05 2.25
CA THR A 385 -6.65 -2.66 3.34
C THR A 385 -6.99 -3.39 4.64
N VAL A 386 -6.03 -3.43 5.56
CA VAL A 386 -6.21 -3.90 6.93
C VAL A 386 -7.37 -3.16 7.59
N GLU A 387 -7.42 -1.83 7.49
CA GLU A 387 -8.47 -1.00 8.07
C GLU A 387 -9.85 -1.33 7.50
N ASP A 388 -9.93 -1.58 6.20
CA ASP A 388 -11.17 -1.99 5.59
C ASP A 388 -11.62 -3.34 6.17
N TYR A 389 -10.73 -4.35 6.25
CA TYR A 389 -11.07 -5.67 6.82
C TYR A 389 -11.53 -5.58 8.27
N LEU A 390 -10.84 -4.76 9.07
CA LEU A 390 -11.20 -4.48 10.47
C LEU A 390 -12.45 -3.60 10.60
N GLN A 391 -12.88 -2.95 9.52
CA GLN A 391 -14.03 -2.05 9.45
C GLN A 391 -13.84 -0.77 10.29
N VAL A 392 -12.64 -0.20 10.28
CA VAL A 392 -12.28 1.00 11.05
C VAL A 392 -13.32 2.11 10.86
N GLY A 393 -13.73 2.73 11.97
CA GLY A 393 -14.75 3.79 11.98
C GLY A 393 -16.20 3.30 12.01
N THR A 394 -16.43 2.00 12.22
CA THR A 394 -17.78 1.41 12.39
C THR A 394 -18.02 0.89 13.80
N PRO A 395 -19.29 0.70 14.23
CA PRO A 395 -19.60 0.07 15.51
C PRO A 395 -19.04 -1.34 15.66
N ALA A 396 -18.89 -2.08 14.55
CA ALA A 396 -18.29 -3.41 14.55
C ALA A 396 -16.80 -3.35 14.93
N TYR A 397 -16.09 -2.32 14.46
CA TYR A 397 -14.70 -2.08 14.85
C TYR A 397 -14.58 -1.67 16.32
N ASP A 398 -15.47 -0.81 16.82
CA ASP A 398 -15.48 -0.44 18.25
C ASP A 398 -15.68 -1.67 19.14
N GLN A 399 -16.58 -2.57 18.76
CA GLN A 399 -16.82 -3.83 19.46
C GLN A 399 -15.61 -4.77 19.37
N LEU A 400 -14.98 -4.87 18.20
CA LEU A 400 -13.75 -5.62 18.00
C LEU A 400 -12.64 -5.12 18.92
N VAL A 401 -12.36 -3.81 18.93
CA VAL A 401 -11.32 -3.18 19.74
C VAL A 401 -11.59 -3.42 21.23
N ALA A 402 -12.82 -3.18 21.69
CA ALA A 402 -13.18 -3.44 23.08
C ALA A 402 -12.96 -4.91 23.49
N THR A 403 -13.26 -5.85 22.59
CA THR A 403 -13.03 -7.29 22.80
C THR A 403 -11.54 -7.62 22.86
N VAL A 404 -10.76 -7.11 21.89
CA VAL A 404 -9.32 -7.30 21.81
C VAL A 404 -8.61 -6.72 23.04
N ASP A 405 -8.97 -5.52 23.47
CA ASP A 405 -8.37 -4.85 24.64
C ASP A 405 -8.69 -5.59 25.93
N ARG A 406 -9.92 -6.09 26.08
CA ARG A 406 -10.30 -6.93 27.22
C ARG A 406 -9.50 -8.23 27.26
N LEU A 407 -9.37 -8.94 26.14
CA LEU A 407 -8.58 -10.17 26.04
C LEU A 407 -7.10 -9.90 26.33
N LYS A 408 -6.54 -8.83 25.74
CA LYS A 408 -5.19 -8.34 25.99
C LYS A 408 -4.94 -8.10 27.48
N GLY A 409 -5.88 -7.46 28.19
CA GLY A 409 -5.77 -7.23 29.63
C GLY A 409 -5.77 -8.51 30.46
N GLN A 410 -6.57 -9.51 30.08
CA GLN A 410 -6.57 -10.84 30.73
C GLN A 410 -5.23 -11.57 30.51
N LEU A 411 -4.75 -11.59 29.27
CA LEU A 411 -3.48 -12.20 28.89
C LEU A 411 -2.30 -11.53 29.59
N GLN A 412 -2.28 -10.20 29.66
CA GLN A 412 -1.27 -9.45 30.39
C GLN A 412 -1.19 -9.88 31.86
N ALA A 413 -2.34 -9.94 32.54
CA ALA A 413 -2.39 -10.35 33.95
C ALA A 413 -1.91 -11.79 34.16
N GLU A 414 -2.22 -12.70 33.23
CA GLU A 414 -1.74 -14.08 33.26
C GLU A 414 -0.22 -14.19 33.06
N LEU A 415 0.32 -13.46 32.08
CA LEU A 415 1.76 -13.40 31.81
C LEU A 415 2.53 -12.81 33.00
N GLU A 416 2.01 -11.75 33.63
CA GLU A 416 2.57 -11.16 34.85
C GLU A 416 2.51 -12.11 36.06
N ALA A 417 1.52 -12.99 36.12
CA ALA A 417 1.42 -14.06 37.12
C ALA A 417 2.38 -15.24 36.84
N GLY A 418 3.23 -15.14 35.81
CA GLY A 418 4.22 -16.17 35.45
C GLY A 418 3.64 -17.33 34.65
N ARG A 419 2.51 -17.13 33.96
CA ARG A 419 2.00 -18.09 32.96
C ARG A 419 2.67 -17.87 31.60
N GLY A 420 2.65 -18.89 30.76
CA GLY A 420 3.15 -18.84 29.38
C GLY A 420 4.67 -18.93 29.22
N GLY A 421 5.44 -18.94 30.31
CA GLY A 421 6.91 -19.07 30.29
C GLY A 421 7.43 -20.50 30.03
N GLN A 422 8.74 -20.68 30.14
CA GLN A 422 9.43 -21.96 29.85
C GLN A 422 8.83 -23.16 30.58
N ASP A 423 8.41 -23.01 31.84
CA ASP A 423 7.80 -24.09 32.61
C ASP A 423 6.54 -24.64 31.92
N ALA A 424 5.73 -23.74 31.36
CA ALA A 424 4.52 -24.10 30.64
C ALA A 424 4.82 -24.81 29.31
N ILE A 425 5.86 -24.36 28.59
CA ILE A 425 6.35 -25.01 27.36
C ILE A 425 6.90 -26.40 27.68
N ASN A 426 7.57 -26.56 28.82
CA ASN A 426 8.12 -27.83 29.29
C ASN A 426 7.05 -28.79 29.85
N GLY A 427 5.76 -28.44 29.76
CA GLY A 427 4.65 -29.32 30.11
C GLY A 427 4.00 -29.06 31.47
N ASP A 428 4.40 -28.02 32.21
CA ASP A 428 3.65 -27.61 33.41
C ASP A 428 2.35 -26.89 33.02
N VAL A 429 1.28 -27.68 32.88
CA VAL A 429 -0.07 -27.19 32.56
C VAL A 429 -0.60 -26.16 33.57
N THR A 430 -0.08 -26.13 34.81
CA THR A 430 -0.50 -25.13 35.80
C THR A 430 0.02 -23.74 35.43
N LYS A 431 1.08 -23.67 34.61
CA LYS A 431 1.70 -22.45 34.09
C LYS A 431 1.21 -22.09 32.68
N ALA A 432 0.35 -22.88 32.05
CA ALA A 432 -0.21 -22.53 30.74
C ALA A 432 -1.13 -21.30 30.82
N ILE A 433 -1.24 -20.58 29.69
CA ILE A 433 -2.24 -19.52 29.49
C ILE A 433 -3.64 -20.16 29.41
N ARG A 434 -4.63 -19.54 30.06
CA ARG A 434 -6.00 -20.04 30.24
C ARG A 434 -7.08 -19.18 29.60
N THR A 435 -6.73 -18.00 29.12
CA THR A 435 -7.71 -17.11 28.49
C THR A 435 -8.33 -17.80 27.25
N VAL A 436 -9.65 -17.85 27.21
CA VAL A 436 -10.44 -18.42 26.10
C VAL A 436 -11.49 -17.39 25.64
N PRO A 437 -11.82 -17.31 24.34
CA PRO A 437 -12.88 -16.46 23.84
C PRO A 437 -14.25 -17.05 24.16
N THR A 438 -15.19 -16.19 24.53
CA THR A 438 -16.62 -16.50 24.64
C THR A 438 -17.30 -16.49 23.27
N ASP A 439 -18.54 -16.99 23.17
CA ASP A 439 -19.31 -16.91 21.91
C ASP A 439 -19.53 -15.46 21.45
N ALA A 440 -19.67 -14.52 22.40
CA ALA A 440 -19.76 -13.10 22.09
C ALA A 440 -18.44 -12.55 21.52
N ASP A 441 -17.31 -13.04 22.03
CA ASP A 441 -15.99 -12.67 21.51
C ASP A 441 -15.79 -13.21 20.10
N VAL A 442 -16.21 -14.45 19.83
CA VAL A 442 -16.13 -15.06 18.49
C VAL A 442 -16.89 -14.21 17.46
N ALA A 443 -18.09 -13.74 17.82
CA ALA A 443 -18.87 -12.85 16.97
C ALA A 443 -18.17 -11.48 16.75
N ALA A 444 -17.64 -10.88 17.83
CA ALA A 444 -16.95 -9.59 17.76
C ALA A 444 -15.61 -9.65 17.01
N LEU A 445 -14.92 -10.79 17.05
CA LEU A 445 -13.64 -11.02 16.37
C LEU A 445 -13.80 -11.28 14.86
N LYS A 446 -15.02 -11.41 14.34
CA LYS A 446 -15.25 -11.78 12.93
C LYS A 446 -14.48 -10.92 11.90
N PRO A 447 -14.35 -9.58 12.05
CA PRO A 447 -13.52 -8.78 11.14
C PRO A 447 -12.05 -9.21 11.13
N LEU A 448 -11.46 -9.48 12.31
CA LEU A 448 -10.10 -10.00 12.45
C LEU A 448 -9.96 -11.41 11.84
N LEU A 449 -10.96 -12.28 12.01
CA LEU A 449 -10.93 -13.63 11.42
C LEU A 449 -10.95 -13.59 9.89
N ASN A 450 -11.72 -12.67 9.30
CA ASN A 450 -11.75 -12.49 7.85
C ASN A 450 -10.41 -11.95 7.32
N LEU A 451 -9.75 -11.06 8.08
CA LEU A 451 -8.39 -10.60 7.77
C LEU A 451 -7.39 -11.76 7.83
N ALA A 452 -7.46 -12.58 8.88
CA ALA A 452 -6.61 -13.76 9.06
C ALA A 452 -6.82 -14.81 7.94
N ASP A 453 -8.04 -14.97 7.44
CA ASP A 453 -8.32 -15.84 6.30
C ASP A 453 -7.62 -15.35 5.02
N ALA A 454 -7.67 -14.04 4.74
CA ALA A 454 -6.98 -13.45 3.58
C ALA A 454 -5.45 -13.57 3.71
N TYR A 455 -4.91 -13.23 4.89
CA TYR A 455 -3.49 -13.41 5.21
C TYR A 455 -3.05 -14.87 5.03
N SER A 456 -3.83 -15.81 5.57
CA SER A 456 -3.52 -17.24 5.51
C SER A 456 -3.49 -17.77 4.09
N GLN A 457 -4.42 -17.33 3.24
CA GLN A 457 -4.44 -17.72 1.83
C GLN A 457 -3.19 -17.23 1.08
N ARG A 458 -2.74 -16.00 1.32
CA ARG A 458 -1.50 -15.48 0.71
C ARG A 458 -0.26 -16.19 1.22
N MET A 459 -0.16 -16.41 2.53
CA MET A 459 0.98 -17.13 3.12
C MET A 459 1.07 -18.57 2.60
N LEU A 460 -0.08 -19.26 2.53
CA LEU A 460 -0.15 -20.63 2.00
C LEU A 460 0.35 -20.72 0.56
N LYS A 461 0.02 -19.73 -0.28
CA LYS A 461 0.54 -19.61 -1.65
C LYS A 461 2.07 -19.63 -1.68
N THR A 462 2.72 -18.83 -0.84
CA THR A 462 4.18 -18.75 -0.79
C THR A 462 4.83 -19.99 -0.16
N VAL A 463 4.27 -20.48 0.95
CA VAL A 463 4.73 -21.71 1.61
C VAL A 463 4.67 -22.88 0.63
N ASN A 464 3.56 -23.01 -0.10
CA ASN A 464 3.43 -24.06 -1.08
C ASN A 464 4.40 -23.86 -2.25
N LEU A 465 4.62 -22.63 -2.74
CA LEU A 465 5.66 -22.39 -3.75
C LEU A 465 7.04 -22.89 -3.29
N MET A 466 7.42 -22.66 -2.04
CA MET A 466 8.65 -23.18 -1.46
C MET A 466 8.65 -24.72 -1.40
N ARG A 467 7.58 -25.32 -0.88
CA ARG A 467 7.44 -26.79 -0.79
C ARG A 467 7.50 -27.44 -2.17
N PHE A 468 6.81 -26.84 -3.16
CA PHE A 468 6.90 -27.25 -4.55
C PHE A 468 8.34 -27.21 -5.06
N ALA A 469 9.07 -26.11 -4.86
CA ALA A 469 10.44 -25.95 -5.34
C ALA A 469 11.43 -27.02 -4.83
N ILE A 470 11.08 -27.75 -3.77
CA ILE A 470 11.88 -28.84 -3.18
C ILE A 470 11.19 -30.21 -3.23
N GLY A 471 10.18 -30.36 -4.10
CA GLY A 471 9.47 -31.62 -4.29
C GLY A 471 8.74 -32.11 -3.03
N GLU A 472 8.28 -31.19 -2.18
CA GLU A 472 7.43 -31.49 -1.02
C GLU A 472 5.95 -31.33 -1.33
N ARG A 473 5.11 -32.01 -0.53
CA ARG A 473 3.64 -31.99 -0.70
C ARG A 473 3.07 -30.63 -0.28
N PRO A 474 2.08 -30.05 -0.97
CA PRO A 474 1.47 -28.80 -0.56
C PRO A 474 0.72 -28.93 0.77
N LEU A 475 0.74 -27.87 1.56
CA LEU A 475 -0.16 -27.66 2.69
C LEU A 475 -1.53 -27.19 2.20
N GLU A 476 -2.55 -27.39 3.03
CA GLU A 476 -3.89 -26.87 2.81
C GLU A 476 -4.23 -25.87 3.92
N LEU A 477 -5.21 -24.99 3.65
CA LEU A 477 -5.76 -24.16 4.70
C LEU A 477 -6.45 -25.06 5.73
N ALA A 478 -6.16 -24.84 7.00
CA ALA A 478 -6.78 -25.58 8.09
C ALA A 478 -8.31 -25.45 8.05
N PRO A 479 -9.08 -26.56 8.07
CA PRO A 479 -10.55 -26.53 8.11
C PRO A 479 -11.07 -26.16 9.51
N LEU A 480 -10.83 -24.91 9.92
CA LEU A 480 -11.20 -24.39 11.24
C LEU A 480 -12.55 -23.66 11.18
N ASN A 481 -13.40 -23.90 12.19
CA ASN A 481 -14.57 -23.07 12.46
C ASN A 481 -14.17 -21.74 13.13
N ASP A 482 -15.10 -20.77 13.19
CA ASP A 482 -14.82 -19.45 13.77
C ASP A 482 -14.37 -19.51 15.24
N LYS A 483 -14.87 -20.47 16.03
CA LYS A 483 -14.44 -20.65 17.42
C LYS A 483 -12.95 -20.99 17.51
N ARG A 484 -12.48 -21.94 16.70
CA ARG A 484 -11.06 -22.34 16.65
C ARG A 484 -10.17 -21.24 16.08
N LYS A 485 -10.65 -20.50 15.08
CA LYS A 485 -9.94 -19.31 14.58
C LYS A 485 -9.81 -18.25 15.66
N ALA A 486 -10.88 -17.99 16.43
CA ALA A 486 -10.84 -17.06 17.56
C ALA A 486 -9.88 -17.51 18.66
N MET A 487 -9.84 -18.80 19.00
CA MET A 487 -8.85 -19.36 19.93
C MET A 487 -7.40 -19.08 19.47
N LEU A 488 -7.11 -19.27 18.18
CA LEU A 488 -5.80 -18.95 17.62
C LEU A 488 -5.53 -17.45 17.63
N ALA A 489 -6.55 -16.61 17.43
CA ALA A 489 -6.42 -15.17 17.60
C ALA A 489 -6.10 -14.78 19.05
N VAL A 490 -6.71 -15.41 20.06
CA VAL A 490 -6.34 -15.20 21.48
C VAL A 490 -4.89 -15.64 21.73
N HIS A 491 -4.46 -16.75 21.13
CA HIS A 491 -3.08 -17.20 21.21
C HIS A 491 -2.10 -16.19 20.58
N ALA A 492 -2.39 -15.72 19.36
CA ALA A 492 -1.59 -14.70 18.69
C ALA A 492 -1.57 -13.37 19.48
N LEU A 493 -2.68 -13.02 20.15
CA LEU A 493 -2.73 -11.89 21.08
C LEU A 493 -1.84 -12.10 22.31
N ALA A 494 -1.72 -13.33 22.80
CA ALA A 494 -0.85 -13.65 23.91
C ALA A 494 0.62 -13.44 23.51
N GLU A 495 1.01 -13.94 22.34
CA GLU A 495 2.35 -13.73 21.77
C GLU A 495 2.64 -12.25 21.49
N TYR A 496 1.63 -11.53 20.99
CA TYR A 496 1.70 -10.08 20.84
C TYR A 496 1.98 -9.40 22.19
N GLN A 497 1.31 -9.78 23.28
CA GLN A 497 1.55 -9.18 24.60
C GLN A 497 2.92 -9.56 25.16
N ALA A 498 3.29 -10.83 25.08
CA ALA A 498 4.59 -11.30 25.52
C ALA A 498 5.73 -10.59 24.78
N GLY A 499 5.61 -10.34 23.47
CA GLY A 499 6.60 -9.58 22.70
C GLY A 499 6.83 -8.13 23.17
N LEU A 500 5.90 -7.56 23.95
CA LEU A 500 6.05 -6.23 24.57
C LEU A 500 6.67 -6.29 25.98
N MET A 501 6.84 -7.49 26.52
CA MET A 501 7.27 -7.72 27.89
C MET A 501 8.75 -8.17 27.93
N PRO A 502 9.65 -7.44 28.62
CA PRO A 502 11.09 -7.75 28.61
C PRO A 502 11.45 -9.17 29.04
N GLN A 503 10.68 -9.78 29.94
CA GLN A 503 10.94 -11.14 30.43
C GLN A 503 10.67 -12.23 29.39
N PHE A 504 9.96 -11.92 28.31
CA PHE A 504 9.70 -12.82 27.19
C PHE A 504 10.49 -12.41 25.93
N ALA A 505 11.47 -11.51 26.06
CA ALA A 505 12.31 -11.11 24.93
C ALA A 505 13.06 -12.31 24.35
N GLY A 506 12.89 -12.58 23.06
CA GLY A 506 13.48 -13.73 22.37
C GLY A 506 12.75 -15.05 22.58
N TYR A 507 11.60 -15.06 23.27
CA TYR A 507 10.70 -16.20 23.33
C TYR A 507 9.66 -16.10 22.21
N SER A 508 9.70 -17.05 21.28
CA SER A 508 8.75 -17.18 20.16
C SER A 508 7.53 -18.04 20.50
N HIS A 509 7.57 -18.81 21.59
CA HIS A 509 6.51 -19.75 21.96
C HIS A 509 6.06 -19.51 23.39
N LEU A 510 4.78 -19.21 23.58
CA LEU A 510 4.17 -19.25 24.90
C LEU A 510 3.69 -20.67 25.21
N GLY A 511 3.72 -21.07 26.48
CA GLY A 511 3.01 -22.28 26.92
C GLY A 511 1.50 -22.13 26.68
N SER A 512 1.03 -22.72 25.58
CA SER A 512 -0.02 -22.12 24.77
C SER A 512 -1.43 -22.60 25.07
N ILE A 513 -2.39 -21.70 24.85
CA ILE A 513 -3.81 -21.99 24.64
C ILE A 513 -4.00 -23.01 23.49
N ALA A 514 -3.06 -23.10 22.55
CA ALA A 514 -3.12 -24.05 21.44
C ALA A 514 -3.06 -25.53 21.88
N VAL A 515 -2.53 -25.85 23.06
CA VAL A 515 -2.68 -27.21 23.65
C VAL A 515 -4.16 -27.59 23.80
N LEU A 516 -5.04 -26.60 24.01
CA LEU A 516 -6.50 -26.77 24.08
C LEU A 516 -7.18 -26.82 22.71
N LEU A 517 -6.50 -26.36 21.65
CA LEU A 517 -6.94 -26.50 20.25
C LEU A 517 -6.62 -27.89 19.67
N ALA A 518 -5.55 -28.52 20.18
CA ALA A 518 -5.00 -29.77 19.68
C ALA A 518 -5.67 -31.09 20.12
N PRO A 519 -6.56 -31.20 21.15
CA PRO A 519 -6.51 -32.41 21.98
C PRO A 519 -7.04 -33.70 21.33
N HIS A 520 -7.58 -33.69 20.10
CA HIS A 520 -8.18 -34.89 19.50
C HIS A 520 -7.99 -35.08 18.00
N THR A 521 -7.47 -34.08 17.28
CA THR A 521 -7.25 -34.16 15.82
C THR A 521 -5.81 -33.93 15.41
N MET A 522 -4.92 -33.43 16.27
CA MET A 522 -3.57 -33.01 15.90
C MET A 522 -2.53 -33.87 16.63
N THR A 523 -1.82 -34.74 15.90
CA THR A 523 -0.77 -35.60 16.49
C THR A 523 0.56 -34.88 16.70
N ALA A 524 0.80 -33.86 15.87
CA ALA A 524 1.96 -32.97 15.92
C ALA A 524 1.54 -31.65 15.29
N GLY A 525 1.76 -30.55 16.00
CA GLY A 525 1.56 -29.21 15.48
C GLY A 525 2.53 -28.25 16.11
N TYR A 526 3.11 -27.38 15.28
CA TYR A 526 4.00 -26.32 15.71
C TYR A 526 3.28 -25.00 15.53
N ASN A 527 3.37 -24.17 16.56
CA ASN A 527 2.86 -22.83 16.53
C ASN A 527 4.05 -21.87 16.68
N GLU A 528 4.16 -20.94 15.74
CA GLU A 528 5.34 -20.11 15.52
C GLU A 528 4.95 -18.64 15.44
N ASN A 529 5.50 -17.83 16.36
CA ASN A 529 5.47 -16.38 16.22
C ASN A 529 6.57 -15.94 15.24
N THR A 530 6.19 -15.69 13.99
CA THR A 530 7.16 -15.33 12.94
C THR A 530 7.55 -13.85 13.00
N TYR A 531 6.68 -12.99 13.56
CA TYR A 531 6.94 -11.56 13.75
C TYR A 531 6.54 -11.10 15.14
N PRO A 532 7.51 -10.91 16.04
CA PRO A 532 7.22 -10.40 17.38
C PRO A 532 6.75 -8.94 17.35
N SER A 533 5.81 -8.61 18.23
CA SER A 533 5.30 -7.23 18.43
C SER A 533 6.35 -6.21 18.87
N GLY A 534 7.51 -6.69 19.36
CA GLY A 534 8.68 -5.89 19.69
C GLY A 534 9.43 -5.32 18.47
N ASN A 535 9.17 -5.84 17.27
CA ASN A 535 9.76 -5.32 16.04
C ASN A 535 9.33 -3.87 15.74
N PRO A 536 10.09 -3.15 14.90
CA PRO A 536 9.67 -1.85 14.40
C PRO A 536 8.29 -1.94 13.73
N PRO A 537 7.37 -1.00 13.99
CA PRO A 537 6.04 -1.03 13.40
C PRO A 537 6.12 -0.83 11.89
N VAL A 538 5.13 -1.23 11.10
CA VAL A 538 5.10 -0.92 9.66
C VAL A 538 4.48 0.46 9.46
N ILE A 539 4.98 1.27 8.54
CA ILE A 539 4.33 2.53 8.14
C ILE A 539 3.79 2.35 6.73
N SER A 540 2.52 2.67 6.48
CA SER A 540 1.92 2.55 5.15
C SER A 540 0.69 3.44 5.00
N GLN A 541 0.35 3.81 3.75
CA GLN A 541 -0.96 4.38 3.40
C GLN A 541 -1.94 3.30 2.92
N HIS A 542 -1.45 2.08 2.65
CA HIS A 542 -2.22 0.98 2.05
C HIS A 542 -1.68 -0.37 2.54
N LEU A 543 -1.76 -0.63 3.85
CA LEU A 543 -1.33 -1.92 4.39
C LEU A 543 -2.38 -3.00 4.09
N THR A 544 -1.96 -4.15 3.58
CA THR A 544 -2.85 -5.26 3.21
C THR A 544 -2.43 -6.57 3.91
N PRO A 545 -3.36 -7.53 4.13
CA PRO A 545 -2.97 -8.83 4.66
C PRO A 545 -2.01 -9.59 3.74
N GLU A 546 -2.04 -9.35 2.42
CA GLU A 546 -1.12 -9.94 1.47
C GLU A 546 0.31 -9.43 1.64
N TYR A 547 0.46 -8.12 1.88
CA TYR A 547 1.74 -7.52 2.22
C TYR A 547 2.34 -8.16 3.48
N LEU A 548 1.52 -8.30 4.53
CA LEU A 548 1.95 -8.91 5.78
C LEU A 548 2.38 -10.37 5.57
N ALA A 549 1.61 -11.15 4.79
CA ALA A 549 1.95 -12.54 4.51
C ALA A 549 3.25 -12.68 3.71
N ASP A 550 3.48 -11.81 2.73
CA ASP A 550 4.73 -11.83 1.94
C ASP A 550 5.92 -11.38 2.78
N MET A 551 5.75 -10.40 3.68
CA MET A 551 6.77 -10.01 4.66
C MET A 551 7.22 -11.19 5.51
N GLU A 552 6.26 -11.92 6.09
CA GLU A 552 6.55 -13.10 6.90
C GLU A 552 7.22 -14.19 6.08
N SER A 553 6.70 -14.45 4.89
CA SER A 553 7.31 -15.42 3.97
C SER A 553 8.78 -15.09 3.69
N ARG A 554 9.10 -13.81 3.46
CA ARG A 554 10.49 -13.37 3.24
C ARG A 554 11.36 -13.60 4.44
N LEU A 555 10.88 -13.28 5.66
CA LEU A 555 11.63 -13.53 6.89
C LEU A 555 11.98 -15.01 7.05
N VAL A 556 10.99 -15.88 6.87
CA VAL A 556 11.17 -17.34 6.97
C VAL A 556 12.13 -17.85 5.89
N LEU A 557 12.00 -17.38 4.65
CA LEU A 557 12.90 -17.77 3.55
C LEU A 557 14.33 -17.27 3.79
N MET A 558 14.50 -16.03 4.25
CA MET A 558 15.82 -15.45 4.56
C MET A 558 16.52 -16.19 5.70
N GLU A 559 15.76 -16.63 6.70
CA GLU A 559 16.26 -17.49 7.75
C GLU A 559 16.79 -18.81 7.18
N GLY A 560 16.00 -19.46 6.31
CA GLY A 560 16.40 -20.66 5.58
C GLY A 560 17.67 -20.45 4.76
N ILE A 561 17.71 -19.41 3.94
CA ILE A 561 18.86 -19.06 3.08
C ILE A 561 20.13 -18.89 3.92
N LYS A 562 20.01 -18.24 5.08
CA LYS A 562 21.17 -17.90 5.91
C LYS A 562 21.68 -19.05 6.77
N TYR A 563 20.79 -19.93 7.25
CA TYR A 563 21.12 -20.88 8.31
C TYR A 563 20.93 -22.35 7.92
N PHE A 564 20.09 -22.66 6.92
CA PHE A 564 19.69 -24.04 6.66
C PHE A 564 20.82 -24.93 6.11
N GLU A 565 21.78 -24.40 5.36
CA GLU A 565 22.93 -25.20 4.90
C GLU A 565 23.74 -25.80 6.06
N GLY A 566 23.72 -25.13 7.23
CA GLY A 566 24.37 -25.57 8.47
C GLY A 566 23.45 -26.33 9.44
N PHE A 567 22.27 -26.79 9.01
CA PHE A 567 21.25 -27.37 9.89
C PHE A 567 21.77 -28.42 10.88
N PHE A 568 22.58 -29.38 10.41
CA PHE A 568 23.08 -30.47 11.25
C PHE A 568 24.14 -30.06 12.30
N THR A 569 24.65 -28.83 12.23
CA THR A 569 25.59 -28.27 13.19
C THR A 569 25.01 -27.08 13.96
N ASP A 570 23.75 -26.74 13.71
CA ASP A 570 23.04 -25.66 14.38
C ASP A 570 22.57 -26.08 15.78
N THR A 571 23.21 -25.50 16.80
CA THR A 571 22.87 -25.75 18.21
C THR A 571 21.84 -24.77 18.75
N GLN A 572 21.41 -23.79 17.95
CA GLN A 572 20.53 -22.69 18.35
C GLN A 572 19.19 -22.72 17.61
N ALA A 573 18.94 -23.71 16.76
CA ALA A 573 17.71 -23.85 15.97
C ALA A 573 17.34 -22.58 15.18
N LYS A 574 18.35 -21.90 14.62
CA LYS A 574 18.25 -20.65 13.85
C LYS A 574 17.53 -20.79 12.51
N SER A 575 17.23 -22.01 12.08
CA SER A 575 16.42 -22.28 10.88
C SER A 575 15.04 -22.83 11.24
N GLY A 576 14.61 -22.68 12.50
CA GLY A 576 13.37 -23.22 13.06
C GLY A 576 12.16 -22.89 12.21
N HIS A 577 11.90 -21.61 11.92
CA HIS A 577 10.72 -21.24 11.14
C HIS A 577 10.75 -21.82 9.73
N PHE A 578 11.93 -21.82 9.10
CA PHE A 578 12.10 -22.41 7.77
C PHE A 578 11.85 -23.92 7.78
N THR A 579 12.37 -24.62 8.79
CA THR A 579 12.15 -26.07 8.96
C THR A 579 10.68 -26.40 9.18
N THR A 580 9.94 -25.56 9.92
CA THR A 580 8.50 -25.71 10.15
C THR A 580 7.72 -25.67 8.84
N ILE A 581 8.05 -24.76 7.91
CA ILE A 581 7.31 -24.64 6.64
C ILE A 581 7.65 -25.75 5.64
N ILE A 582 8.83 -26.39 5.74
CA ILE A 582 9.24 -27.51 4.86
C ILE A 582 9.07 -28.88 5.49
N ASP A 583 8.60 -28.97 6.75
CA ASP A 583 8.41 -30.24 7.44
C ASP A 583 7.46 -31.16 6.64
N MET A 584 7.93 -32.38 6.42
CA MET A 584 7.26 -33.43 5.66
C MET A 584 5.98 -33.96 6.33
N ASP A 585 5.85 -33.82 7.65
CA ASP A 585 4.70 -34.31 8.41
C ASP A 585 3.53 -33.30 8.41
N HIS A 586 3.79 -32.01 8.17
CA HIS A 586 2.73 -30.99 8.13
C HIS A 586 1.78 -31.16 6.95
N GLN A 587 0.50 -30.94 7.23
CA GLN A 587 -0.60 -31.00 6.24
C GLN A 587 -1.38 -29.68 6.19
N TYR A 588 -1.51 -28.99 7.31
CA TYR A 588 -2.36 -27.81 7.38
C TYR A 588 -1.61 -26.61 7.88
N PHE A 589 -2.02 -25.44 7.39
CA PHE A 589 -1.53 -24.15 7.84
C PHE A 589 -2.71 -23.21 8.12
N TYR A 590 -2.59 -22.40 9.16
CA TYR A 590 -3.42 -21.22 9.37
C TYR A 590 -2.63 -20.17 10.13
N GLY A 591 -2.68 -18.92 9.69
CA GLY A 591 -1.98 -17.82 10.32
C GLY A 591 -2.92 -16.71 10.79
N VAL A 592 -2.57 -16.07 11.91
CA VAL A 592 -3.27 -14.92 12.44
C VAL A 592 -2.30 -13.76 12.59
N PRO A 593 -2.44 -12.70 11.77
CA PRO A 593 -1.77 -11.43 12.05
C PRO A 593 -2.58 -10.63 13.08
N ILE A 594 -1.90 -10.04 14.05
CA ILE A 594 -2.45 -9.13 15.04
C ILE A 594 -2.07 -7.71 14.67
N ILE A 595 -3.09 -6.86 14.51
CA ILE A 595 -2.92 -5.43 14.36
C ILE A 595 -3.11 -4.80 15.75
N GLY A 596 -2.00 -4.28 16.26
CA GLY A 596 -1.89 -3.67 17.57
C GLY A 596 -2.37 -2.21 17.56
N THR A 597 -1.44 -1.28 17.78
CA THR A 597 -1.73 0.15 17.68
C THR A 597 -1.68 0.62 16.23
N MET A 598 -2.57 1.55 15.89
CA MET A 598 -2.62 2.24 14.60
C MET A 598 -2.52 3.75 14.84
N ASP A 599 -1.32 4.29 14.69
CA ASP A 599 -1.03 5.70 14.98
C ASP A 599 -0.93 6.48 13.67
N GLN A 600 -1.77 7.51 13.50
CA GLN A 600 -1.65 8.42 12.37
C GLN A 600 -0.34 9.23 12.47
N VAL A 601 0.51 9.16 11.45
CA VAL A 601 1.81 9.85 11.43
C VAL A 601 1.86 10.99 10.41
N GLY A 602 0.70 11.40 9.88
CA GLY A 602 0.54 12.52 8.95
C GLY A 602 0.60 12.11 7.48
N ASN A 603 0.18 13.02 6.60
CA ASN A 603 0.20 12.85 5.13
C ASN A 603 -0.45 11.54 4.64
N GLY A 604 -1.51 11.09 5.33
CA GLY A 604 -2.24 9.86 5.00
C GLY A 604 -1.56 8.56 5.41
N PHE A 605 -0.43 8.60 6.12
CA PHE A 605 0.27 7.40 6.60
C PHE A 605 -0.16 7.02 8.02
N THR A 606 -0.31 5.71 8.20
CA THR A 606 -0.54 5.08 9.49
C THR A 606 0.66 4.22 9.88
N LYS A 607 1.01 4.23 11.15
CA LYS A 607 2.03 3.40 11.78
C LYS A 607 1.35 2.26 12.52
N TYR A 608 1.61 1.03 12.09
CA TYR A 608 0.96 -0.20 12.58
C TYR A 608 1.95 -1.02 13.39
N ARG A 609 1.66 -1.24 14.67
CA ARG A 609 2.37 -2.26 15.44
C ARG A 609 1.73 -3.61 15.16
N ILE A 610 2.51 -4.56 14.64
CA ILE A 610 2.00 -5.84 14.17
C ILE A 610 2.67 -7.01 14.88
N SER A 611 2.01 -8.16 14.88
CA SER A 611 2.61 -9.45 15.16
C SER A 611 1.94 -10.52 14.30
N SER A 612 2.59 -11.66 14.06
CA SER A 612 1.99 -12.73 13.27
C SER A 612 2.37 -14.09 13.79
N THR A 613 1.35 -14.94 13.89
CA THR A 613 1.49 -16.28 14.43
C THR A 613 0.97 -17.30 13.43
N GLY A 614 1.74 -18.35 13.17
CA GLY A 614 1.39 -19.43 12.25
C GLY A 614 1.22 -20.77 12.97
N LEU A 615 0.12 -21.48 12.66
CA LEU A 615 -0.14 -22.83 13.12
C LEU A 615 0.07 -23.82 11.97
N PHE A 616 0.98 -24.76 12.15
CA PHE A 616 1.24 -25.88 11.25
C PHE A 616 0.85 -27.17 11.95
N TYR A 617 0.10 -28.07 11.30
CA TYR A 617 -0.28 -29.33 11.95
C TYR A 617 -0.56 -30.48 10.98
N GLN A 618 -0.59 -31.68 11.56
CA GLN A 618 -0.96 -32.93 10.92
C GLN A 618 -2.21 -33.54 11.58
N VAL A 619 -3.09 -34.17 10.81
CA VAL A 619 -4.27 -34.84 11.38
C VAL A 619 -3.92 -36.23 11.94
N ALA A 620 -4.47 -36.54 13.11
CA ALA A 620 -4.33 -37.83 13.79
C ALA A 620 -4.81 -39.02 12.93
N ASP A 621 -3.99 -40.08 12.87
CA ASP A 621 -4.37 -41.33 12.22
C ASP A 621 -5.38 -42.15 13.04
N ASP A 622 -6.03 -43.13 12.41
CA ASP A 622 -7.05 -43.96 13.08
C ASP A 622 -6.51 -44.72 14.29
N ASN A 623 -5.22 -45.07 14.27
CA ASN A 623 -4.54 -45.72 15.40
C ASN A 623 -4.38 -44.75 16.59
N TYR A 624 -3.98 -43.51 16.36
CA TYR A 624 -3.86 -42.50 17.40
C TYR A 624 -5.24 -42.11 17.94
N LYS A 625 -6.24 -41.94 17.05
CA LYS A 625 -7.65 -41.80 17.45
C LYS A 625 -8.13 -43.00 18.27
N TRP A 626 -7.65 -44.21 17.99
CA TRP A 626 -7.94 -45.40 18.79
C TRP A 626 -7.28 -45.32 20.18
N TRP A 627 -6.00 -44.97 20.27
CA TRP A 627 -5.29 -44.78 21.55
C TRP A 627 -5.99 -43.75 22.45
N LEU A 628 -6.37 -42.60 21.88
CA LEU A 628 -7.13 -41.55 22.58
C LEU A 628 -8.48 -42.05 23.14
N ARG A 629 -9.11 -43.01 22.47
CA ARG A 629 -10.39 -43.58 22.91
C ARG A 629 -10.26 -44.63 24.02
N HIS A 630 -9.07 -45.21 24.21
CA HIS A 630 -8.89 -46.42 25.05
C HIS A 630 -7.98 -46.21 26.26
N PHE A 631 -7.22 -45.12 26.33
CA PHE A 631 -6.26 -44.86 27.41
C PHE A 631 -6.51 -43.45 27.98
N ASP A 632 -7.40 -43.39 28.97
CA ASP A 632 -8.04 -42.16 29.48
C ASP A 632 -7.16 -41.35 30.46
N SER A 633 -7.13 -40.02 30.28
CA SER A 633 -7.01 -39.00 31.36
C SER A 633 -7.36 -37.56 30.93
N TRP A 634 -7.85 -37.31 29.70
CA TRP A 634 -8.17 -35.98 29.16
C TRP A 634 -9.53 -36.00 28.45
N PRO A 635 -10.29 -34.88 28.38
CA PRO A 635 -11.74 -34.92 28.21
C PRO A 635 -12.20 -35.62 26.92
N LYS A 636 -13.33 -36.32 27.03
CA LYS A 636 -14.00 -37.04 25.95
C LYS A 636 -14.48 -36.08 24.87
N VAL A 637 -13.65 -35.82 23.88
CA VAL A 637 -14.05 -35.10 22.67
C VAL A 637 -13.98 -36.07 21.52
N ASN A 638 -15.09 -36.20 20.80
CA ASN A 638 -15.15 -36.93 19.55
C ASN A 638 -14.60 -36.04 18.42
N PRO A 639 -13.43 -36.37 17.84
CA PRO A 639 -12.80 -35.55 16.79
C PRO A 639 -13.64 -35.40 15.53
N ASP A 640 -14.62 -36.28 15.32
CA ASP A 640 -15.46 -36.28 14.12
C ASP A 640 -16.81 -35.54 14.35
N THR A 641 -17.21 -35.24 15.60
CA THR A 641 -18.54 -34.65 15.91
C THR A 641 -18.58 -33.57 16.98
N ASP A 642 -17.47 -33.31 17.69
CA ASP A 642 -17.40 -32.34 18.79
C ASP A 642 -16.52 -31.12 18.47
N LEU A 643 -16.21 -30.90 17.17
CA LEU A 643 -15.45 -29.72 16.70
C LEU A 643 -16.12 -28.39 17.09
N ASP A 644 -17.44 -28.40 17.31
CA ASP A 644 -18.27 -27.25 17.71
C ASP A 644 -18.68 -27.25 19.20
N LYS A 645 -18.34 -28.31 19.95
CA LYS A 645 -18.76 -28.53 21.35
C LYS A 645 -17.60 -28.46 22.34
N THR A 646 -16.72 -27.47 22.19
CA THR A 646 -15.71 -27.22 23.21
C THR A 646 -16.40 -26.65 24.45
N ASP A 647 -16.69 -27.52 25.43
CA ASP A 647 -17.15 -27.12 26.75
C ASP A 647 -15.93 -26.72 27.59
N PHE A 648 -15.72 -25.41 27.70
CA PHE A 648 -14.61 -24.81 28.44
C PHE A 648 -14.88 -24.75 29.97
N SER A 649 -16.03 -25.22 30.46
CA SER A 649 -16.38 -25.12 31.89
C SER A 649 -15.52 -26.01 32.81
N ASN A 650 -14.74 -26.92 32.23
CA ASN A 650 -13.86 -27.86 32.95
C ASN A 650 -12.36 -27.49 32.86
N LEU A 651 -11.99 -26.30 32.34
CA LEU A 651 -10.59 -25.84 32.19
C LEU A 651 -10.14 -24.84 33.27
#